data_AF-A0A7C4V985-F1
#
_entry.id   AF-A0A7C4V985-F1
#
_cell.length_a   1.000
_cell.length_b   1.000
_cell.length_c   1.000
_cell.angle_alpha   90.00
_cell.angle_beta   90.00
_cell.angle_gamma   90.00
#
_symmetry.space_group_name_H-M   'P 1'
#
loop_
_entity.id
_entity.type
_entity.pdbx_description
1 polymer ?
#
loop_
_entity_poly.entity_id
_entity_poly.type
_entity_poly.pdbx_seq_one_letter_code
_entity_poly.pdbx_strand_id
1 'polypeptide(L)'
;MRPRLKLQFEELEVRDVPATFGIPWHDPAQLSVSFAPDGTAIASHTSDLFQSLGRVQSAAAWQRTILEAFQRWAVHASLNFGVRADSGDPFGVPGLTQFDPRFGEIRLGGNPMASEVLAIASPPDPSISGTWAGDIFFNTSYQFDGKPYSLLAVAMHEIGHALGLDNSPNASSVMYTHYDQTRTELSAEDIARIKELYGNRAPDAYDSVRSNDARGKASNFQLPSGYKGETPLVAFGDITTTTDIDFYKFKIPTDGNNDDVNDRTVTIRLQTAGASLLAPRLKVFDASGNLLAHRVSQSASGDVLQVQLNNLLEGGTYFVKVQAAKGDSFGVGRYGVSVRFDNTSSVADQVIDQLLSGPFSRLDANAIDAFFRNSGDVLIDPEEVADTRATAVLMNGAAGYSGMRFEAVSSLAKSEDVDFYQVVAPASGSVLTAAVWTPDRTGFSPRVTVFDANGSAVPARVLANGDGTSTVQLDNAVPGATYYLRVDLAASATQDKGNYFVSAHFGGKSAVMKSFASGALSETIRTNSSRLYVGEASLFHFVLTAGAGSPGSAVRMTIVNANGVSVYDVVAKSGQSASRSSVLLVPGMYHVTVAVENPSGTPVSYSIAGGVQSNPTGPSTIDPTLKPMYVAPPPPNTTTIFAYPPGPINY
;
A
#
# COMPACT_ATOMS: atom_id res chain seq x y z
N MET A 1 -22.50 14.08 50.65
CA MET A 1 -22.79 14.06 49.20
C MET A 1 -21.78 13.16 48.52
N ARG A 2 -22.21 12.09 47.85
CA ARG A 2 -21.34 11.29 46.97
C ARG A 2 -21.07 12.10 45.69
N PRO A 3 -19.85 12.13 45.13
CA PRO A 3 -19.63 12.78 43.85
C PRO A 3 -20.37 12.00 42.77
N ARG A 4 -21.26 12.66 42.04
CA ARG A 4 -21.83 12.12 40.79
C ARG A 4 -20.70 12.11 39.76
N LEU A 5 -20.31 10.93 39.30
CA LEU A 5 -19.58 10.79 38.03
C LEU A 5 -20.47 11.38 36.94
N LYS A 6 -20.05 12.50 36.35
CA LYS A 6 -20.61 12.98 35.08
C LYS A 6 -20.09 12.03 34.00
N LEU A 7 -20.99 11.46 33.21
CA LEU A 7 -20.64 10.90 31.89
C LEU A 7 -20.09 12.07 31.07
N GLN A 8 -18.78 12.07 30.82
CA GLN A 8 -18.19 12.88 29.76
C GLN A 8 -18.16 11.97 28.53
N PHE A 9 -18.93 12.35 27.51
CA PHE A 9 -18.79 11.78 26.19
C PHE A 9 -17.65 12.52 25.52
N GLU A 10 -16.59 11.79 25.21
CA GLU A 10 -15.46 12.32 24.44
C GLU A 10 -15.59 11.76 23.02
N GLU A 11 -15.58 12.65 22.05
CA GLU A 11 -15.63 12.30 20.63
C GLU A 11 -14.21 12.02 20.14
N LEU A 12 -14.04 10.87 19.49
CA LEU A 12 -13.04 10.66 18.46
C LEU A 12 -13.48 11.52 17.26
N GLU A 13 -12.87 12.70 17.14
CA GLU A 13 -12.97 13.73 16.09
C GLU A 13 -14.13 13.65 15.06
N VAL A 14 -14.84 14.76 14.90
CA VAL A 14 -15.80 14.95 13.79
C VAL A 14 -15.05 15.30 12.50
N ARG A 15 -15.12 14.42 11.50
CA ARG A 15 -14.54 14.64 10.16
C ARG A 15 -15.55 15.31 9.22
N ASP A 16 -15.67 16.62 9.28
CA ASP A 16 -16.63 17.42 8.49
C ASP A 16 -16.17 17.75 7.05
N VAL A 17 -15.10 17.10 6.57
CA VAL A 17 -14.36 17.49 5.36
C VAL A 17 -13.95 16.26 4.52
N PRO A 18 -13.71 16.43 3.20
CA PRO A 18 -13.76 15.31 2.25
C PRO A 18 -12.49 14.44 2.30
N ALA A 19 -12.43 13.52 3.27
CA ALA A 19 -11.64 12.31 3.16
C ALA A 19 -12.45 11.27 2.36
N THR A 20 -11.86 10.68 1.31
CA THR A 20 -12.53 9.62 0.54
C THR A 20 -12.29 8.27 1.19
N PHE A 21 -13.31 7.74 1.86
CA PHE A 21 -13.30 6.37 2.39
C PHE A 21 -13.92 5.38 1.41
N GLY A 22 -13.58 4.11 1.58
CA GLY A 22 -14.07 3.03 0.73
C GLY A 22 -13.17 2.69 -0.46
N ILE A 23 -11.97 3.24 -0.52
CA ILE A 23 -10.95 2.89 -1.50
C ILE A 23 -9.88 2.03 -0.79
N PRO A 24 -9.61 0.80 -1.23
CA PRO A 24 -8.61 -0.06 -0.62
C PRO A 24 -7.19 0.28 -1.08
N TRP A 25 -6.19 -0.17 -0.31
CA TRP A 25 -4.79 -0.23 -0.75
C TRP A 25 -4.62 -1.00 -2.08
N HIS A 26 -3.57 -0.65 -2.85
CA HIS A 26 -3.25 -1.30 -4.12
C HIS A 26 -2.66 -2.69 -3.97
N ASP A 27 -1.87 -2.99 -2.94
CA ASP A 27 -1.49 -4.36 -2.56
C ASP A 27 -1.73 -4.57 -1.06
N PRO A 28 -2.94 -4.97 -0.65
CA PRO A 28 -3.29 -5.18 0.74
C PRO A 28 -2.69 -6.46 1.33
N ALA A 29 -2.26 -7.40 0.48
CA ALA A 29 -1.70 -8.67 0.92
C ALA A 29 -0.30 -8.53 1.52
N GLN A 30 0.32 -7.35 1.40
CA GLN A 30 1.66 -7.02 1.88
C GLN A 30 1.78 -5.55 2.27
N LEU A 31 1.03 -5.13 3.28
CA LEU A 31 1.27 -3.83 3.89
C LEU A 31 2.42 -3.94 4.89
N SER A 32 3.14 -2.86 5.09
CA SER A 32 4.14 -2.75 6.14
C SER A 32 3.92 -1.54 7.02
N VAL A 33 4.36 -1.69 8.27
CA VAL A 33 4.14 -0.76 9.36
C VAL A 33 5.50 -0.37 9.92
N SER A 34 5.72 0.92 10.15
CA SER A 34 6.94 1.42 10.76
C SER A 34 6.67 2.42 11.87
N PHE A 35 7.55 2.45 12.87
CA PHE A 35 7.45 3.38 13.99
C PHE A 35 8.51 4.47 13.81
N ALA A 36 8.07 5.69 13.49
CA ALA A 36 8.99 6.79 13.23
C ALA A 36 9.73 7.19 14.52
N PRO A 37 11.08 7.28 14.50
CA PRO A 37 11.85 7.74 15.64
C PRO A 37 11.40 9.12 16.14
N ASP A 38 11.65 9.39 17.42
CA ASP A 38 11.46 10.74 17.95
C ASP A 38 12.36 11.74 17.19
N GLY A 39 11.84 12.94 16.97
CA GLY A 39 12.49 14.00 16.18
C GLY A 39 12.17 13.96 14.69
N THR A 40 11.54 12.90 14.16
CA THR A 40 11.08 12.88 12.76
C THR A 40 10.07 13.99 12.51
N ALA A 41 10.26 14.78 11.45
CA ALA A 41 9.43 15.94 11.16
C ALA A 41 8.01 15.54 10.72
N ILE A 42 7.00 16.10 11.39
CA ILE A 42 5.57 16.02 11.07
C ILE A 42 5.11 17.43 10.72
N ALA A 43 5.26 17.82 9.45
CA ALA A 43 4.99 19.19 9.02
C ALA A 43 5.77 20.23 9.86
N SER A 44 5.07 21.07 10.63
CA SER A 44 5.66 22.05 11.56
C SER A 44 5.98 21.50 12.96
N HIS A 45 5.78 20.21 13.21
CA HIS A 45 6.04 19.53 14.47
C HIS A 45 7.12 18.45 14.28
N THR A 46 7.46 17.79 15.37
CA THR A 46 8.34 16.62 15.38
C THR A 46 7.69 15.51 16.20
N SER A 47 7.90 14.26 15.80
CA SER A 47 7.42 13.10 16.54
C SER A 47 8.05 13.03 17.94
N ASP A 48 7.27 12.78 18.97
CA ASP A 48 7.71 12.47 20.34
C ASP A 48 7.03 11.19 20.89
N LEU A 49 6.59 10.30 19.99
CA LEU A 49 5.85 9.07 20.28
C LEU A 49 6.61 8.12 21.23
N PHE A 50 7.88 7.83 20.96
CA PHE A 50 8.67 6.89 21.76
C PHE A 50 8.87 7.44 23.17
N GLN A 51 9.20 8.72 23.29
CA GLN A 51 9.32 9.40 24.58
C GLN A 51 7.99 9.40 25.34
N SER A 52 6.88 9.67 24.67
CA SER A 52 5.57 9.76 25.32
C SER A 52 5.09 8.41 25.85
N LEU A 53 5.00 7.39 24.98
CA LEU A 53 4.55 6.04 25.36
C LEU A 53 5.56 5.33 26.27
N GLY A 54 6.86 5.65 26.12
CA GLY A 54 7.95 5.15 26.95
C GLY A 54 7.85 5.54 28.44
N ARG A 55 7.03 6.53 28.80
CA ARG A 55 6.78 6.92 30.20
C ARG A 55 5.93 5.90 30.96
N VAL A 56 5.12 5.11 30.24
CA VAL A 56 4.16 4.17 30.85
C VAL A 56 4.63 2.72 30.66
N GLN A 57 5.08 2.36 29.47
CA GLN A 57 5.48 1.01 29.12
C GLN A 57 6.75 1.00 28.27
N SER A 58 7.46 -0.14 28.21
CA SER A 58 8.62 -0.27 27.33
C SER A 58 8.23 -0.20 25.85
N ALA A 59 9.16 0.20 24.98
CA ALA A 59 8.95 0.24 23.53
C ALA A 59 8.33 -1.06 22.98
N ALA A 60 8.92 -2.20 23.33
CA ALA A 60 8.43 -3.50 22.91
C ALA A 60 6.99 -3.79 23.37
N ALA A 61 6.56 -3.28 24.53
CA ALA A 61 5.22 -3.53 25.06
C ALA A 61 4.14 -2.69 24.34
N TRP A 62 4.35 -1.39 24.18
CA TRP A 62 3.37 -0.55 23.50
C TRP A 62 3.35 -0.80 21.98
N GLN A 63 4.50 -1.10 21.36
CA GLN A 63 4.55 -1.51 19.95
C GLN A 63 3.77 -2.80 19.74
N ARG A 64 3.94 -3.80 20.61
CA ARG A 64 3.15 -5.04 20.57
C ARG A 64 1.64 -4.76 20.64
N THR A 65 1.21 -3.80 21.46
CA THR A 65 -0.20 -3.42 21.58
C THR A 65 -0.76 -2.86 20.28
N ILE A 66 0.00 -2.00 19.60
CA ILE A 66 -0.38 -1.46 18.28
C ILE A 66 -0.38 -2.57 17.22
N LEU A 67 0.63 -3.44 17.21
CA LEU A 67 0.69 -4.57 16.28
C LEU A 67 -0.46 -5.57 16.52
N GLU A 68 -0.89 -5.75 17.76
CA GLU A 68 -2.08 -6.52 18.07
C GLU A 68 -3.36 -5.90 17.48
N ALA A 69 -3.48 -4.56 17.50
CA ALA A 69 -4.57 -3.85 16.83
C ALA A 69 -4.60 -4.10 15.31
N PHE A 70 -3.44 -4.04 14.65
CA PHE A 70 -3.31 -4.41 13.22
C PHE A 70 -3.75 -5.86 12.98
N GLN A 71 -3.29 -6.78 13.83
CA GLN A 71 -3.58 -8.20 13.67
C GLN A 71 -5.07 -8.50 13.85
N ARG A 72 -5.78 -7.80 14.74
CA ARG A 72 -7.24 -7.93 14.91
C ARG A 72 -8.01 -7.60 13.62
N TRP A 73 -7.50 -6.73 12.76
CA TRP A 73 -8.04 -6.52 11.41
C TRP A 73 -7.59 -7.62 10.42
N ALA A 74 -6.29 -7.95 10.43
CA ALA A 74 -5.68 -8.89 9.47
C ALA A 74 -6.28 -10.30 9.48
N VAL A 75 -6.75 -10.78 10.64
CA VAL A 75 -7.32 -12.14 10.75
C VAL A 75 -8.65 -12.31 10.03
N HIS A 76 -9.33 -11.22 9.66
CA HIS A 76 -10.67 -11.28 9.06
C HIS A 76 -10.70 -11.04 7.55
N ALA A 77 -9.64 -10.49 6.95
CA ALA A 77 -9.60 -10.13 5.54
C ALA A 77 -8.26 -10.51 4.89
N SER A 78 -8.14 -10.39 3.56
CA SER A 78 -6.89 -10.65 2.84
C SER A 78 -5.87 -9.52 3.03
N LEU A 79 -5.47 -9.32 4.29
CA LEU A 79 -4.55 -8.29 4.77
C LEU A 79 -3.39 -8.95 5.51
N ASN A 80 -2.17 -8.49 5.27
CA ASN A 80 -1.02 -8.81 6.11
C ASN A 80 -0.19 -7.56 6.38
N PHE A 81 0.41 -7.49 7.58
CA PHE A 81 1.25 -6.38 8.02
C PHE A 81 2.64 -6.89 8.38
N GLY A 82 3.67 -6.48 7.65
CA GLY A 82 5.06 -6.67 8.03
C GLY A 82 5.57 -5.49 8.84
N VAL A 83 6.50 -5.69 9.78
CA VAL A 83 7.19 -4.55 10.41
C VAL A 83 8.42 -4.17 9.60
N ARG A 84 8.58 -2.88 9.29
CA ARG A 84 9.74 -2.30 8.61
C ARG A 84 10.42 -1.28 9.52
N ALA A 85 11.74 -1.16 9.40
CA ALA A 85 12.46 -0.07 10.00
C ALA A 85 12.05 1.27 9.36
N ASP A 86 12.04 2.33 10.17
CA ASP A 86 11.79 3.69 9.69
C ASP A 86 13.11 4.46 9.64
N SER A 87 13.42 5.11 8.52
CA SER A 87 14.64 5.90 8.33
C SER A 87 14.67 7.19 9.14
N GLY A 88 13.51 7.63 9.64
CA GLY A 88 13.33 8.93 10.28
C GLY A 88 13.24 10.10 9.30
N ASP A 89 13.12 9.82 7.99
CA ASP A 89 12.82 10.85 6.98
C ASP A 89 11.48 11.54 7.30
N PRO A 90 11.31 12.83 6.94
CA PRO A 90 10.06 13.55 7.20
C PRO A 90 8.82 12.80 6.72
N PHE A 91 7.73 12.88 7.49
CA PHE A 91 6.43 12.38 7.03
C PHE A 91 6.01 13.12 5.76
N GLY A 92 5.44 12.39 4.80
CA GLY A 92 5.05 12.95 3.50
C GLY A 92 6.20 13.24 2.53
N VAL A 93 7.43 12.80 2.83
CA VAL A 93 8.54 12.93 1.88
C VAL A 93 8.18 12.21 0.57
N PRO A 94 8.39 12.82 -0.62
CA PRO A 94 8.08 12.16 -1.89
C PRO A 94 8.75 10.78 -1.98
N GLY A 95 8.01 9.80 -2.49
CA GLY A 95 8.40 8.39 -2.46
C GLY A 95 7.38 7.48 -3.11
N LEU A 96 7.63 6.18 -3.03
CA LEU A 96 6.65 5.19 -3.48
C LEU A 96 5.53 5.10 -2.42
N THR A 97 4.26 5.11 -2.85
CA THR A 97 3.12 4.94 -1.93
C THR A 97 3.11 3.55 -1.28
N GLN A 98 3.60 2.54 -1.99
CA GLN A 98 3.83 1.19 -1.46
C GLN A 98 5.23 0.70 -1.83
N PHE A 99 5.79 -0.11 -0.95
CA PHE A 99 7.12 -0.72 -1.02
C PHE A 99 8.28 0.30 -0.99
N ASP A 100 8.07 1.48 -0.39
CA ASP A 100 9.18 2.40 -0.14
C ASP A 100 10.22 1.73 0.78
N PRO A 101 11.51 1.71 0.40
CA PRO A 101 12.52 1.03 1.21
C PRO A 101 12.83 1.75 2.54
N ARG A 102 12.46 3.03 2.67
CA ARG A 102 12.85 3.89 3.80
C ARG A 102 11.96 3.72 5.03
N PHE A 103 10.69 3.41 4.85
CA PHE A 103 9.67 3.33 5.91
C PHE A 103 8.48 2.50 5.45
N GLY A 104 7.62 2.10 6.39
CA GLY A 104 6.43 1.31 6.08
C GLY A 104 5.37 2.15 5.38
N GLU A 105 4.42 1.50 4.71
CA GLU A 105 3.25 2.15 4.10
C GLU A 105 2.43 2.87 5.15
N ILE A 106 2.31 2.30 6.35
CA ILE A 106 1.63 2.92 7.49
C ILE A 106 2.69 3.31 8.51
N ARG A 107 2.98 4.61 8.63
CA ARG A 107 3.94 5.10 9.62
C ARG A 107 3.21 5.58 10.88
N LEU A 108 3.77 5.25 12.03
CA LEU A 108 3.27 5.69 13.33
C LEU A 108 4.14 6.82 13.87
N GLY A 109 3.51 7.96 14.17
CA GLY A 109 4.12 9.08 14.87
C GLY A 109 3.26 9.55 16.04
N GLY A 110 3.68 10.62 16.70
CA GLY A 110 2.90 11.26 17.74
C GLY A 110 3.39 12.66 18.04
N ASN A 111 2.47 13.57 18.30
CA ASN A 111 2.76 14.95 18.70
C ASN A 111 1.63 15.49 19.57
N PRO A 112 1.85 16.58 20.33
CA PRO A 112 0.78 17.23 21.06
C PRO A 112 -0.29 17.76 20.09
N MET A 113 -1.56 17.46 20.38
CA MET A 113 -2.74 17.93 19.65
C MET A 113 -3.79 18.50 20.62
N ALA A 114 -4.88 19.05 20.08
CA ALA A 114 -6.00 19.58 20.85
C ALA A 114 -6.64 18.50 21.75
N SER A 115 -7.29 18.93 22.84
CA SER A 115 -7.81 18.02 23.87
C SER A 115 -8.91 17.07 23.37
N GLU A 116 -9.63 17.44 22.34
CA GLU A 116 -10.72 16.67 21.75
C GLU A 116 -10.24 15.62 20.74
N VAL A 117 -8.92 15.56 20.47
CA VAL A 117 -8.33 14.62 19.51
C VAL A 117 -7.45 13.63 20.25
N LEU A 118 -7.76 12.34 20.17
CA LEU A 118 -6.93 11.28 20.77
C LEU A 118 -5.84 10.80 19.80
N ALA A 119 -6.18 10.66 18.53
CA ALA A 119 -5.27 10.33 17.46
C ALA A 119 -5.94 10.71 16.14
N ILE A 120 -5.17 10.62 15.07
CA ILE A 120 -5.66 10.79 13.71
C ILE A 120 -5.00 9.80 12.77
N ALA A 121 -5.67 9.51 11.66
CA ALA A 121 -5.14 8.68 10.59
C ALA A 121 -5.52 9.19 9.21
N SER A 122 -4.61 9.05 8.26
CA SER A 122 -4.90 9.27 6.84
C SER A 122 -5.46 7.99 6.21
N PRO A 123 -6.52 8.06 5.38
CA PRO A 123 -6.96 6.91 4.61
C PRO A 123 -5.93 6.57 3.53
N PRO A 124 -5.99 5.35 2.98
CA PRO A 124 -5.03 4.85 2.01
C PRO A 124 -5.18 5.47 0.62
N ASP A 125 -5.98 6.53 0.46
CA ASP A 125 -6.45 7.05 -0.83
C ASP A 125 -5.31 7.03 -1.87
N PRO A 126 -5.39 6.11 -2.84
CA PRO A 126 -4.30 5.83 -3.77
C PRO A 126 -4.03 6.99 -4.73
N SER A 127 -4.93 7.97 -4.76
CA SER A 127 -4.79 9.16 -5.57
C SER A 127 -4.29 10.34 -4.75
N ILE A 128 -4.72 10.50 -3.50
CA ILE A 128 -4.48 11.74 -2.74
C ILE A 128 -3.35 11.62 -1.72
N SER A 129 -3.06 10.45 -1.15
CA SER A 129 -2.26 10.47 0.08
C SER A 129 -0.75 10.37 -0.17
N GLY A 130 -0.30 9.77 -1.28
CA GLY A 130 1.13 9.53 -1.52
C GLY A 130 1.76 8.81 -0.32
N THR A 131 2.92 9.27 0.16
CA THR A 131 3.56 8.72 1.38
C THR A 131 2.93 9.17 2.69
N TRP A 132 1.85 9.96 2.67
CA TRP A 132 0.99 10.19 3.84
C TRP A 132 -0.11 9.13 3.97
N ALA A 133 -0.26 8.25 2.99
CA ALA A 133 -1.30 7.22 2.99
C ALA A 133 -1.18 6.36 4.25
N GLY A 134 -2.28 6.17 4.97
CA GLY A 134 -2.29 5.28 6.13
C GLY A 134 -1.62 5.80 7.40
N ASP A 135 -0.83 6.88 7.35
CA ASP A 135 -0.10 7.38 8.52
C ASP A 135 -1.03 7.66 9.70
N ILE A 136 -0.56 7.30 10.91
CA ILE A 136 -1.30 7.45 12.15
C ILE A 136 -0.47 8.27 13.14
N PHE A 137 -1.09 9.29 13.72
CA PHE A 137 -0.47 10.14 14.72
C PHE A 137 -1.25 10.11 16.02
N PHE A 138 -0.60 9.71 17.12
CA PHE A 138 -1.20 9.73 18.45
C PHE A 138 -1.01 11.09 19.13
N ASN A 139 -2.01 11.57 19.86
CA ASN A 139 -1.90 12.79 20.63
C ASN A 139 -1.04 12.56 21.89
N THR A 140 0.19 13.08 21.89
CA THR A 140 1.14 12.89 22.99
C THR A 140 0.92 13.85 24.17
N SER A 141 -0.08 14.73 24.11
CA SER A 141 -0.64 15.41 25.28
C SER A 141 -1.30 14.42 26.25
N TYR A 142 -1.68 13.24 25.78
CA TYR A 142 -2.28 12.17 26.58
C TYR A 142 -1.29 11.05 26.92
N GLN A 143 -1.55 10.40 28.05
CA GLN A 143 -0.85 9.18 28.46
C GLN A 143 -1.76 7.97 28.23
N PHE A 144 -1.49 7.22 27.16
CA PHE A 144 -2.20 5.96 26.88
C PHE A 144 -1.77 4.84 27.84
N ASP A 145 -2.73 4.04 28.29
CA ASP A 145 -2.57 2.93 29.25
C ASP A 145 -1.96 3.33 30.63
N GLY A 146 -1.76 4.63 30.87
CA GLY A 146 -1.54 5.30 32.16
C GLY A 146 -2.80 6.00 32.71
N LYS A 147 -3.94 5.83 32.00
CA LYS A 147 -5.29 6.43 32.12
C LYS A 147 -5.43 7.89 31.62
N PRO A 148 -6.62 8.29 31.09
CA PRO A 148 -7.88 7.53 30.96
C PRO A 148 -8.09 6.78 29.63
N TYR A 149 -7.18 6.86 28.66
CA TYR A 149 -7.36 6.25 27.33
C TYR A 149 -6.56 4.95 27.15
N SER A 150 -7.18 3.98 26.49
CA SER A 150 -6.58 2.73 26.04
C SER A 150 -5.89 2.89 24.69
N LEU A 151 -4.60 2.52 24.61
CA LEU A 151 -3.85 2.55 23.35
C LEU A 151 -4.46 1.62 22.31
N LEU A 152 -4.86 0.42 22.73
CA LEU A 152 -5.44 -0.60 21.85
C LEU A 152 -6.73 -0.10 21.19
N ALA A 153 -7.66 0.45 21.97
CA ALA A 153 -8.95 0.93 21.45
C ALA A 153 -8.77 2.06 20.43
N VAL A 154 -7.89 3.03 20.73
CA VAL A 154 -7.61 4.16 19.82
C VAL A 154 -6.87 3.66 18.57
N ALA A 155 -5.86 2.81 18.72
CA ALA A 155 -5.14 2.24 17.59
C ALA A 155 -6.08 1.44 16.66
N MET A 156 -7.04 0.69 17.20
CA MET A 156 -8.01 -0.04 16.37
C MET A 156 -8.87 0.87 15.51
N HIS A 157 -9.34 1.99 16.08
CA HIS A 157 -10.11 2.99 15.36
C HIS A 157 -9.29 3.62 14.22
N GLU A 158 -8.09 4.12 14.54
CA GLU A 158 -7.22 4.76 13.55
C GLU A 158 -6.75 3.80 12.46
N ILE A 159 -6.47 2.53 12.80
CA ILE A 159 -6.12 1.53 11.81
C ILE A 159 -7.28 1.26 10.87
N GLY A 160 -8.53 1.27 11.35
CA GLY A 160 -9.70 1.17 10.48
C GLY A 160 -9.74 2.29 9.44
N HIS A 161 -9.41 3.52 9.84
CA HIS A 161 -9.24 4.65 8.93
C HIS A 161 -8.07 4.48 7.97
N ALA A 162 -6.90 4.05 8.44
CA ALA A 162 -5.73 3.74 7.62
C ALA A 162 -5.99 2.59 6.62
N LEU A 163 -7.02 1.77 6.88
CA LEU A 163 -7.53 0.74 5.98
C LEU A 163 -8.71 1.22 5.12
N GLY A 164 -9.10 2.49 5.20
CA GLY A 164 -10.11 3.09 4.33
C GLY A 164 -11.55 2.95 4.83
N LEU A 165 -11.76 2.56 6.09
CA LEU A 165 -13.08 2.60 6.72
C LEU A 165 -13.39 4.01 7.24
N ASP A 166 -14.58 4.51 6.92
CA ASP A 166 -15.13 5.71 7.57
C ASP A 166 -15.68 5.38 8.96
N ASN A 167 -16.00 6.41 9.72
CA ASN A 167 -16.74 6.33 10.97
C ASN A 167 -18.04 5.52 10.82
N SER A 168 -18.47 4.90 11.92
CA SER A 168 -19.74 4.17 12.02
C SER A 168 -20.67 4.87 13.00
N PRO A 169 -21.99 4.94 12.73
CA PRO A 169 -22.97 5.36 13.72
C PRO A 169 -23.30 4.26 14.76
N ASN A 170 -22.79 3.04 14.59
CA ASN A 170 -23.05 1.92 15.47
C ASN A 170 -22.18 1.99 16.73
N ALA A 171 -22.81 2.18 17.89
CA ALA A 171 -22.11 2.27 19.17
C ALA A 171 -21.33 1.01 19.59
N SER A 172 -21.50 -0.13 18.92
CA SER A 172 -20.71 -1.34 19.15
C SER A 172 -19.48 -1.44 18.23
N SER A 173 -19.38 -0.61 17.19
CA SER A 173 -18.28 -0.63 16.22
C SER A 173 -17.05 0.07 16.80
N VAL A 174 -15.85 -0.46 16.53
CA VAL A 174 -14.59 0.23 16.87
C VAL A 174 -14.43 1.53 16.07
N MET A 175 -15.15 1.67 14.95
CA MET A 175 -15.24 2.89 14.14
C MET A 175 -16.28 3.89 14.66
N TYR A 176 -16.87 3.67 15.85
CA TYR A 176 -17.79 4.64 16.43
C TYR A 176 -17.06 5.90 16.88
N THR A 177 -17.61 7.07 16.54
CA THR A 177 -17.00 8.38 16.80
C THR A 177 -16.94 8.78 18.27
N HIS A 178 -17.62 8.10 19.21
CA HIS A 178 -17.47 8.43 20.63
C HIS A 178 -16.58 7.42 21.30
N TYR A 179 -15.55 7.88 22.00
CA TYR A 179 -14.58 7.02 22.65
C TYR A 179 -15.24 6.08 23.70
N ASP A 180 -14.81 4.81 23.68
CA ASP A 180 -15.09 3.84 24.74
C ASP A 180 -13.91 2.88 24.85
N GLN A 181 -13.26 2.86 26.02
CA GLN A 181 -12.11 2.02 26.32
C GLN A 181 -12.38 0.50 26.19
N THR A 182 -13.65 0.07 26.17
CA THR A 182 -14.04 -1.34 26.04
C THR A 182 -14.09 -1.83 24.60
N ARG A 183 -13.97 -0.92 23.61
CA ARG A 183 -13.97 -1.27 22.18
C ARG A 183 -12.61 -1.77 21.72
N THR A 184 -12.26 -2.95 22.20
CA THR A 184 -11.05 -3.64 21.79
C THR A 184 -11.33 -4.77 20.81
N GLU A 185 -12.59 -5.10 20.48
CA GLU A 185 -12.91 -6.19 19.54
C GLU A 185 -13.73 -5.66 18.36
N LEU A 186 -13.52 -6.24 17.18
CA LEU A 186 -14.29 -5.88 15.99
C LEU A 186 -15.74 -6.37 16.12
N SER A 187 -16.69 -5.48 15.84
CA SER A 187 -18.09 -5.84 15.70
C SER A 187 -18.34 -6.62 14.41
N ALA A 188 -19.51 -7.25 14.29
CA ALA A 188 -19.93 -7.90 13.05
C ALA A 188 -20.00 -6.92 11.86
N GLU A 189 -20.32 -5.64 12.11
CA GLU A 189 -20.30 -4.60 11.09
C GLU A 189 -18.88 -4.28 10.63
N ASP A 190 -17.94 -4.13 11.57
CA ASP A 190 -16.53 -3.87 11.25
C ASP A 190 -15.95 -4.98 10.37
N ILE A 191 -16.23 -6.24 10.74
CA ILE A 191 -15.81 -7.43 9.99
C ILE A 191 -16.43 -7.46 8.59
N ALA A 192 -17.71 -7.11 8.46
CA ALA A 192 -18.37 -7.07 7.15
C ALA A 192 -17.77 -5.99 6.24
N ARG A 193 -17.55 -4.78 6.79
CA ARG A 193 -17.01 -3.63 6.04
C ARG A 193 -15.56 -3.82 5.63
N ILE A 194 -14.71 -4.41 6.48
CA ILE A 194 -13.31 -4.68 6.09
C ILE A 194 -13.22 -5.76 5.01
N LYS A 195 -14.08 -6.79 5.07
CA LYS A 195 -14.18 -7.84 4.04
C LYS A 195 -14.73 -7.31 2.71
N GLU A 196 -15.58 -6.29 2.74
CA GLU A 196 -16.04 -5.63 1.52
C GLU A 196 -14.88 -4.96 0.78
N LEU A 197 -13.94 -4.35 1.50
CA LEU A 197 -12.76 -3.70 0.91
C LEU A 197 -11.66 -4.68 0.50
N TYR A 198 -11.37 -5.67 1.33
CA TYR A 198 -10.17 -6.50 1.22
C TYR A 198 -10.46 -7.99 1.01
N GLY A 199 -11.71 -8.36 0.74
CA GLY A 199 -12.10 -9.75 0.58
C GLY A 199 -12.00 -10.57 1.87
N ASN A 200 -12.45 -11.82 1.80
CA ASN A 200 -12.24 -12.80 2.87
C ASN A 200 -10.81 -13.33 2.81
N ARG A 201 -10.15 -13.48 3.96
CA ARG A 201 -8.92 -14.28 4.03
C ARG A 201 -9.21 -15.67 3.46
N ALA A 202 -8.47 -16.06 2.44
CA ALA A 202 -8.69 -17.27 1.68
C ALA A 202 -7.49 -18.22 1.82
N PRO A 203 -7.71 -19.54 1.72
CA PRO A 203 -6.62 -20.50 1.66
C PRO A 203 -5.65 -20.17 0.54
N ASP A 204 -4.37 -20.48 0.75
CA ASP A 204 -3.34 -20.20 -0.24
C ASP A 204 -3.47 -21.08 -1.51
N ALA A 205 -2.56 -20.87 -2.47
CA ALA A 205 -2.57 -21.58 -3.75
C ALA A 205 -2.41 -23.11 -3.59
N TYR A 206 -1.79 -23.57 -2.51
CA TYR A 206 -1.58 -24.99 -2.24
C TYR A 206 -2.83 -25.63 -1.62
N ASP A 207 -3.53 -24.91 -0.75
CA ASP A 207 -4.75 -25.42 -0.12
C ASP A 207 -6.01 -25.30 -0.97
N SER A 208 -6.10 -24.26 -1.79
CA SER A 208 -7.26 -23.99 -2.66
C SER A 208 -7.49 -25.09 -3.70
N VAL A 209 -6.43 -25.76 -4.16
CA VAL A 209 -6.53 -26.94 -5.05
C VAL A 209 -6.79 -28.19 -4.22
N ARG A 210 -5.98 -28.40 -3.17
CA ARG A 210 -6.11 -29.53 -2.24
C ARG A 210 -5.33 -29.26 -0.97
N SER A 211 -6.04 -29.14 0.16
CA SER A 211 -5.48 -29.04 1.52
C SER A 211 -4.20 -29.86 1.72
N ASN A 212 -3.18 -29.17 2.19
CA ASN A 212 -1.83 -29.70 2.37
C ASN A 212 -1.46 -29.93 3.86
N ASP A 213 -2.46 -29.89 4.76
CA ASP A 213 -2.39 -29.97 6.23
C ASP A 213 -1.90 -31.29 6.82
N ALA A 214 -1.54 -32.25 5.97
CA ALA A 214 -1.04 -33.55 6.39
C ALA A 214 0.19 -33.93 5.59
N ARG A 215 1.16 -34.57 6.24
CA ARG A 215 2.40 -35.05 5.60
C ARG A 215 2.15 -35.89 4.33
N GLY A 216 1.12 -36.74 4.34
CA GLY A 216 0.74 -37.55 3.17
C GLY A 216 0.14 -36.76 2.01
N LYS A 217 -0.28 -35.51 2.25
CA LYS A 217 -0.82 -34.57 1.25
C LYS A 217 0.17 -33.47 0.86
N ALA A 218 1.38 -33.49 1.43
CA ALA A 218 2.36 -32.43 1.30
C ALA A 218 2.55 -31.96 -0.15
N SER A 219 2.53 -30.64 -0.32
CA SER A 219 2.73 -29.94 -1.57
C SER A 219 4.19 -30.05 -2.03
N ASN A 220 4.40 -30.14 -3.34
CA ASN A 220 5.76 -30.04 -3.89
C ASN A 220 6.18 -28.57 -3.93
N PHE A 221 7.45 -28.30 -3.64
CA PHE A 221 8.07 -27.09 -4.15
C PHE A 221 8.06 -27.12 -5.68
N GLN A 222 7.75 -25.98 -6.29
CA GLN A 222 7.84 -25.84 -7.75
C GLN A 222 9.32 -25.83 -8.14
N LEU A 223 9.67 -26.62 -9.15
CA LEU A 223 11.05 -26.73 -9.61
C LEU A 223 11.26 -25.84 -10.84
N PRO A 224 12.31 -25.01 -10.86
CA PRO A 224 12.75 -24.36 -12.09
C PRO A 224 13.10 -25.38 -13.17
N SER A 225 13.02 -24.97 -14.43
CA SER A 225 13.38 -25.82 -15.56
C SER A 225 14.85 -26.25 -15.47
N GLY A 226 15.10 -27.56 -15.46
CA GLY A 226 16.46 -28.12 -15.40
C GLY A 226 17.18 -27.96 -14.05
N TYR A 227 16.44 -27.68 -12.98
CA TYR A 227 16.96 -27.40 -11.64
C TYR A 227 17.87 -28.49 -11.07
N LYS A 228 19.07 -28.11 -10.59
CA LYS A 228 20.04 -29.01 -9.93
C LYS A 228 20.43 -28.56 -8.52
N GLY A 229 19.73 -27.58 -7.96
CA GLY A 229 20.00 -27.07 -6.61
C GLY A 229 20.88 -25.82 -6.54
N GLU A 230 21.08 -25.11 -7.65
CA GLU A 230 21.95 -23.92 -7.70
C GLU A 230 21.33 -22.69 -7.00
N THR A 231 20.01 -22.62 -6.95
CA THR A 231 19.23 -21.57 -6.27
C THR A 231 18.32 -22.19 -5.21
N PRO A 232 17.86 -21.46 -4.18
CA PRO A 232 16.89 -22.00 -3.22
C PRO A 232 15.55 -22.34 -3.86
N LEU A 233 14.93 -23.45 -3.46
CA LEU A 233 13.49 -23.66 -3.70
C LEU A 233 12.69 -22.76 -2.78
N VAL A 234 11.56 -22.24 -3.26
CA VAL A 234 10.70 -21.31 -2.51
C VAL A 234 9.25 -21.73 -2.63
N ALA A 235 8.51 -21.59 -1.53
CA ALA A 235 7.06 -21.64 -1.50
C ALA A 235 6.55 -20.48 -0.64
N PHE A 236 5.44 -19.88 -1.07
CA PHE A 236 4.72 -18.87 -0.31
C PHE A 236 3.39 -19.46 0.13
N GLY A 237 3.04 -19.25 1.40
CA GLY A 237 1.80 -19.75 1.96
C GLY A 237 1.17 -18.76 2.93
N ASP A 238 -0.01 -19.10 3.41
CA ASP A 238 -0.75 -18.31 4.38
C ASP A 238 -1.40 -19.22 5.41
N ILE A 239 -0.99 -19.07 6.67
CA ILE A 239 -1.69 -19.71 7.79
C ILE A 239 -3.00 -18.95 7.97
N THR A 240 -4.05 -19.46 7.34
CA THR A 240 -5.35 -18.80 7.18
C THR A 240 -6.13 -18.79 8.49
N THR A 241 -5.92 -19.80 9.34
CA THR A 241 -6.51 -19.92 10.67
C THR A 241 -5.48 -20.42 11.67
N THR A 242 -5.71 -20.26 12.97
CA THR A 242 -4.78 -20.73 14.01
C THR A 242 -4.63 -22.26 14.05
N THR A 243 -5.50 -23.01 13.38
CA THR A 243 -5.44 -24.48 13.25
C THR A 243 -4.84 -24.93 11.93
N ASP A 244 -4.59 -23.99 11.02
CA ASP A 244 -4.03 -24.25 9.71
C ASP A 244 -2.59 -24.74 9.81
N ILE A 245 -2.27 -25.67 8.93
CA ILE A 245 -1.02 -26.40 8.88
C ILE A 245 -0.67 -26.55 7.41
N ASP A 246 0.59 -26.29 7.09
CA ASP A 246 1.10 -26.58 5.76
C ASP A 246 2.23 -27.61 5.82
N PHE A 247 2.17 -28.60 4.93
CA PHE A 247 3.29 -29.46 4.62
C PHE A 247 3.78 -29.26 3.19
N TYR A 248 5.09 -29.03 3.07
CA TYR A 248 5.81 -29.09 1.82
C TYR A 248 6.76 -30.29 1.81
N LYS A 249 7.10 -30.79 0.63
CA LYS A 249 8.14 -31.81 0.46
C LYS A 249 9.14 -31.39 -0.62
N PHE A 250 10.40 -31.69 -0.35
CA PHE A 250 11.49 -31.50 -1.30
C PHE A 250 12.33 -32.77 -1.39
N LYS A 251 13.01 -32.92 -2.52
CA LYS A 251 13.93 -34.03 -2.79
C LYS A 251 15.34 -33.47 -2.90
N ILE A 252 16.32 -34.17 -2.33
CA ILE A 252 17.73 -33.81 -2.51
C ILE A 252 18.12 -34.06 -3.97
N PRO A 253 18.65 -33.05 -4.69
CA PRO A 253 19.11 -33.21 -6.07
C PRO A 253 20.13 -34.35 -6.17
N THR A 254 20.08 -35.09 -7.27
CA THR A 254 21.06 -36.13 -7.58
C THR A 254 22.16 -35.55 -8.45
N ASP A 255 23.42 -35.77 -8.12
CA ASP A 255 24.55 -35.32 -8.95
C ASP A 255 24.91 -36.32 -10.08
N GLY A 256 24.25 -37.47 -10.08
CA GLY A 256 24.41 -38.51 -11.10
C GLY A 256 25.57 -39.46 -10.81
N ASN A 257 26.37 -39.20 -9.77
CA ASN A 257 27.25 -40.20 -9.20
C ASN A 257 26.41 -41.06 -8.25
N ASN A 258 26.42 -42.36 -8.45
CA ASN A 258 25.56 -43.30 -7.74
C ASN A 258 26.06 -43.58 -6.29
N ASP A 259 26.76 -42.61 -5.71
CA ASP A 259 27.38 -42.71 -4.40
C ASP A 259 26.37 -42.19 -3.37
N ASP A 260 25.68 -43.12 -2.69
CA ASP A 260 24.67 -42.90 -1.65
C ASP A 260 25.30 -42.36 -0.34
N VAL A 261 26.09 -41.29 -0.46
CA VAL A 261 26.89 -40.74 0.63
C VAL A 261 26.08 -39.65 1.32
N ASN A 262 25.88 -39.82 2.63
CA ASN A 262 25.27 -38.83 3.51
C ASN A 262 26.20 -37.62 3.71
N ASP A 263 26.37 -36.77 2.71
CA ASP A 263 27.23 -35.57 2.77
C ASP A 263 26.51 -34.27 2.38
N ARG A 264 25.19 -34.35 2.13
CA ARG A 264 24.38 -33.21 1.69
C ARG A 264 23.94 -32.38 2.89
N THR A 265 24.11 -31.08 2.75
CA THR A 265 23.76 -30.04 3.72
C THR A 265 22.66 -29.17 3.13
N VAL A 266 21.59 -28.99 3.90
CA VAL A 266 20.43 -28.20 3.50
C VAL A 266 20.06 -27.21 4.59
N THR A 267 19.91 -25.95 4.22
CA THR A 267 19.33 -24.92 5.07
C THR A 267 17.88 -24.69 4.69
N ILE A 268 16.98 -24.91 5.65
CA ILE A 268 15.55 -24.56 5.53
C ILE A 268 15.31 -23.28 6.32
N ARG A 269 14.71 -22.28 5.66
CA ARG A 269 14.40 -20.97 6.23
C ARG A 269 12.91 -20.68 6.08
N LEU A 270 12.27 -20.24 7.15
CA LEU A 270 10.87 -19.82 7.19
C LEU A 270 10.83 -18.37 7.66
N GLN A 271 10.29 -17.49 6.83
CA GLN A 271 10.22 -16.06 7.10
C GLN A 271 8.77 -15.57 7.12
N THR A 272 8.49 -14.81 8.17
CA THR A 272 7.29 -13.97 8.34
C THR A 272 7.69 -12.52 8.58
N ALA A 273 8.91 -12.27 9.09
CA ALA A 273 9.46 -10.93 9.27
C ALA A 273 9.39 -10.12 7.97
N GLY A 274 8.79 -8.93 8.04
CA GLY A 274 8.55 -8.05 6.88
C GLY A 274 7.38 -8.46 5.98
N ALA A 275 6.82 -9.66 6.11
CA ALA A 275 5.69 -10.16 5.32
C ALA A 275 4.36 -10.18 6.08
N SER A 276 4.38 -10.52 7.37
CA SER A 276 3.22 -10.56 8.26
C SER A 276 3.63 -10.53 9.74
N LEU A 277 2.66 -10.39 10.65
CA LEU A 277 2.89 -10.50 12.10
C LEU A 277 2.76 -11.94 12.62
N LEU A 278 2.55 -12.92 11.74
CA LEU A 278 2.47 -14.33 12.11
C LEU A 278 3.69 -14.69 12.98
N ALA A 279 3.45 -15.35 14.10
CA ALA A 279 4.47 -16.03 14.89
C ALA A 279 4.57 -17.47 14.40
N PRO A 280 5.54 -17.82 13.52
CA PRO A 280 5.56 -19.13 12.88
C PRO A 280 6.19 -20.22 13.76
N ARG A 281 5.91 -21.47 13.41
CA ARG A 281 6.60 -22.67 13.90
C ARG A 281 7.01 -23.55 12.72
N LEU A 282 8.30 -23.89 12.69
CA LEU A 282 8.93 -24.73 11.67
C LEU A 282 9.25 -26.11 12.25
N LYS A 283 8.89 -27.19 11.56
CA LYS A 283 9.37 -28.56 11.84
C LYS A 283 9.82 -29.22 10.54
N VAL A 284 10.85 -30.06 10.61
CA VAL A 284 11.35 -30.80 9.44
C VAL A 284 11.42 -32.29 9.77
N PHE A 285 10.95 -33.13 8.86
CA PHE A 285 10.84 -34.57 9.02
C PHE A 285 11.52 -35.33 7.87
N ASP A 286 11.96 -36.55 8.13
CA ASP A 286 12.38 -37.49 7.10
C ASP A 286 11.19 -38.20 6.42
N ALA A 287 11.48 -39.08 5.47
CA ALA A 287 10.48 -39.88 4.76
C ALA A 287 9.71 -40.87 5.66
N SER A 288 10.31 -41.32 6.77
CA SER A 288 9.68 -42.19 7.75
C SER A 288 8.75 -41.43 8.71
N GLY A 289 8.86 -40.11 8.75
CA GLY A 289 8.11 -39.22 9.65
C GLY A 289 8.83 -38.93 10.95
N ASN A 290 10.12 -39.25 11.08
CA ASN A 290 10.92 -38.87 12.24
C ASN A 290 11.22 -37.37 12.19
N LEU A 291 11.11 -36.70 13.33
CA LEU A 291 11.43 -35.28 13.45
C LEU A 291 12.95 -35.08 13.44
N LEU A 292 13.45 -34.32 12.47
CA LEU A 292 14.87 -33.98 12.33
C LEU A 292 15.22 -32.67 13.03
N ALA A 293 14.36 -31.65 12.88
CA ALA A 293 14.58 -30.34 13.47
C ALA A 293 13.27 -29.58 13.73
N HIS A 294 13.30 -28.64 14.66
CA HIS A 294 12.20 -27.70 14.88
C HIS A 294 12.67 -26.34 15.42
N ARG A 295 11.89 -25.30 15.14
CA ARG A 295 12.01 -23.94 15.68
C ARG A 295 10.63 -23.36 15.94
N VAL A 296 10.53 -22.45 16.90
CA VAL A 296 9.27 -21.79 17.28
C VAL A 296 9.56 -20.32 17.51
N SER A 297 8.81 -19.44 16.85
CA SER A 297 8.94 -18.00 17.05
C SER A 297 8.55 -17.58 18.45
N GLN A 298 9.28 -16.62 19.00
CA GLN A 298 8.90 -15.88 20.20
C GLN A 298 8.46 -14.44 19.89
N SER A 299 8.60 -14.02 18.62
CA SER A 299 8.30 -12.68 18.14
C SER A 299 6.79 -12.44 18.00
N ALA A 300 6.43 -11.16 17.89
CA ALA A 300 5.08 -10.70 17.54
C ALA A 300 5.10 -9.67 16.39
N SER A 301 6.25 -9.53 15.72
CA SER A 301 6.46 -8.65 14.57
C SER A 301 6.88 -9.45 13.33
N GLY A 302 6.54 -10.75 13.29
CA GLY A 302 7.16 -11.72 12.39
C GLY A 302 8.56 -12.15 12.85
N ASP A 303 9.08 -13.20 12.23
CA ASP A 303 10.35 -13.85 12.57
C ASP A 303 11.01 -14.52 11.36
N VAL A 304 12.28 -14.87 11.51
CA VAL A 304 13.06 -15.68 10.56
C VAL A 304 13.55 -16.92 11.31
N LEU A 305 12.93 -18.06 11.03
CA LEU A 305 13.33 -19.35 11.61
C LEU A 305 14.20 -20.11 10.63
N GLN A 306 15.37 -20.56 11.08
CA GLN A 306 16.31 -21.31 10.24
C GLN A 306 16.74 -22.61 10.91
N VAL A 307 16.82 -23.68 10.11
CA VAL A 307 17.40 -24.97 10.50
C VAL A 307 18.36 -25.44 9.42
N GLN A 308 19.56 -25.84 9.84
CA GLN A 308 20.52 -26.51 8.96
C GLN A 308 20.52 -28.01 9.29
N LEU A 309 20.38 -28.82 8.25
CA LEU A 309 20.45 -30.27 8.32
C LEU A 309 21.69 -30.74 7.58
N ASN A 310 22.44 -31.63 8.20
CA ASN A 310 23.65 -32.22 7.65
C ASN A 310 23.44 -33.72 7.40
N ASN A 311 24.30 -34.30 6.57
CA ASN A 311 24.33 -35.74 6.31
C ASN A 311 23.01 -36.27 5.72
N LEU A 312 22.40 -35.52 4.81
CA LEU A 312 21.17 -35.95 4.14
C LEU A 312 21.49 -36.89 2.97
N LEU A 313 20.65 -37.92 2.82
CA LEU A 313 20.71 -38.89 1.71
C LEU A 313 20.42 -38.21 0.36
N GLU A 314 21.27 -38.46 -0.62
CA GLU A 314 21.03 -38.10 -2.02
C GLU A 314 19.74 -38.75 -2.54
N GLY A 315 18.94 -38.00 -3.29
CA GLY A 315 17.63 -38.46 -3.74
C GLY A 315 16.59 -38.68 -2.63
N GLY A 316 16.97 -38.50 -1.36
CA GLY A 316 16.07 -38.59 -0.21
C GLY A 316 14.98 -37.53 -0.26
N THR A 317 13.79 -37.88 0.24
CA THR A 317 12.63 -36.96 0.35
C THR A 317 12.45 -36.53 1.80
N TYR A 318 12.28 -35.22 2.00
CA TYR A 318 12.13 -34.59 3.30
C TYR A 318 10.91 -33.68 3.31
N PHE A 319 10.35 -33.44 4.50
CA PHE A 319 9.09 -32.73 4.67
C PHE A 319 9.27 -31.53 5.59
N VAL A 320 8.80 -30.38 5.16
CA VAL A 320 8.74 -29.15 5.96
C VAL A 320 7.31 -28.96 6.42
N LYS A 321 7.11 -28.74 7.72
CA LYS A 321 5.82 -28.38 8.31
C LYS A 321 5.87 -26.94 8.81
N VAL A 322 4.95 -26.12 8.33
CA VAL A 322 4.67 -24.76 8.81
C VAL A 322 3.34 -24.76 9.55
N GLN A 323 3.27 -24.05 10.68
CA GLN A 323 2.02 -23.83 11.43
C GLN A 323 2.20 -22.62 12.36
N ALA A 324 1.13 -22.17 12.98
CA ALA A 324 1.19 -21.16 14.04
C ALA A 324 1.99 -21.63 15.27
N ALA A 325 2.77 -20.72 15.87
CA ALA A 325 3.39 -20.94 17.18
C ALA A 325 2.40 -20.74 18.34
N LYS A 326 1.38 -19.91 18.13
CA LYS A 326 0.42 -19.45 19.14
C LYS A 326 -1.01 -19.67 18.63
N GLY A 327 -1.96 -19.81 19.55
CA GLY A 327 -3.40 -19.90 19.25
C GLY A 327 -4.14 -18.57 19.40
N ASP A 328 -3.40 -17.45 19.37
CA ASP A 328 -3.93 -16.08 19.44
C ASP A 328 -3.96 -15.43 18.05
N SER A 329 -4.26 -14.13 17.98
CA SER A 329 -4.35 -13.40 16.71
C SER A 329 -3.05 -13.43 15.90
N PHE A 330 -1.87 -13.55 16.56
CA PHE A 330 -0.57 -13.72 15.90
C PHE A 330 -0.36 -15.13 15.32
N GLY A 331 -1.35 -16.02 15.40
CA GLY A 331 -1.34 -17.34 14.78
C GLY A 331 -1.86 -17.36 13.34
N VAL A 332 -2.09 -16.21 12.71
CA VAL A 332 -2.61 -16.08 11.34
C VAL A 332 -1.73 -15.13 10.55
N GLY A 333 -1.42 -15.48 9.31
CA GLY A 333 -0.67 -14.60 8.42
C GLY A 333 0.11 -15.33 7.34
N ARG A 334 0.59 -14.53 6.39
CA ARG A 334 1.45 -14.95 5.30
C ARG A 334 2.84 -15.35 5.77
N TYR A 335 3.46 -16.30 5.07
CA TYR A 335 4.87 -16.62 5.21
C TYR A 335 5.51 -16.98 3.85
N GLY A 336 6.85 -16.99 3.84
CA GLY A 336 7.65 -17.61 2.79
C GLY A 336 8.57 -18.67 3.39
N VAL A 337 8.73 -19.81 2.71
CA VAL A 337 9.67 -20.85 3.09
C VAL A 337 10.65 -21.09 1.94
N SER A 338 11.93 -21.21 2.26
CA SER A 338 12.97 -21.57 1.31
C SER A 338 13.78 -22.79 1.75
N VAL A 339 14.26 -23.55 0.76
CA VAL A 339 15.15 -24.70 0.94
C VAL A 339 16.39 -24.44 0.09
N ARG A 340 17.51 -24.14 0.74
CA ARG A 340 18.82 -23.96 0.09
C ARG A 340 19.64 -25.24 0.22
N PHE A 341 20.11 -25.75 -0.92
CA PHE A 341 21.06 -26.86 -0.97
C PHE A 341 22.47 -26.30 -0.84
N ASP A 342 23.03 -26.31 0.38
CA ASP A 342 24.24 -25.53 0.72
C ASP A 342 25.51 -26.02 0.01
N ASN A 343 25.52 -27.27 -0.48
CA ASN A 343 26.63 -27.81 -1.26
C ASN A 343 26.69 -27.23 -2.69
N THR A 344 25.57 -26.72 -3.22
CA THR A 344 25.45 -26.29 -4.63
C THR A 344 25.04 -24.82 -4.78
N SER A 345 24.29 -24.26 -3.82
CA SER A 345 23.80 -22.89 -3.85
C SER A 345 24.61 -21.97 -2.94
N SER A 346 25.02 -20.83 -3.48
CA SER A 346 25.74 -19.77 -2.76
C SER A 346 24.89 -18.50 -2.54
N VAL A 347 23.59 -18.57 -2.79
CA VAL A 347 22.68 -17.42 -2.64
C VAL A 347 22.71 -16.93 -1.19
N ALA A 348 23.05 -15.65 -1.02
CA ALA A 348 23.16 -15.02 0.28
C ALA A 348 21.79 -14.89 0.96
N ASP A 349 21.76 -15.01 2.29
CA ASP A 349 20.52 -14.95 3.06
C ASP A 349 19.77 -13.65 2.79
N GLN A 350 20.46 -12.50 2.70
CA GLN A 350 19.84 -11.20 2.42
C GLN A 350 19.01 -11.16 1.13
N VAL A 351 19.42 -11.91 0.09
CA VAL A 351 18.67 -12.00 -1.17
C VAL A 351 17.41 -12.85 -0.97
N ILE A 352 17.50 -13.92 -0.17
CA ILE A 352 16.35 -14.73 0.24
C ILE A 352 15.38 -13.87 1.09
N ASP A 353 15.90 -13.06 2.01
CA ASP A 353 15.11 -12.15 2.84
C ASP A 353 14.28 -11.18 2.00
N GLN A 354 14.92 -10.56 1.00
CA GLN A 354 14.26 -9.63 0.08
C GLN A 354 13.15 -10.32 -0.72
N LEU A 355 13.40 -11.54 -1.22
CA LEU A 355 12.38 -12.29 -1.97
C LEU A 355 11.20 -12.68 -1.08
N LEU A 356 11.46 -13.26 0.10
CA LEU A 356 10.41 -13.84 0.94
C LEU A 356 9.52 -12.78 1.63
N SER A 357 10.04 -11.58 1.85
CA SER A 357 9.28 -10.45 2.39
C SER A 357 8.65 -9.55 1.33
N GLY A 358 9.16 -9.57 0.09
CA GLY A 358 8.69 -8.73 -0.99
C GLY A 358 7.48 -9.27 -1.75
N PRO A 359 7.00 -8.53 -2.77
CA PRO A 359 5.77 -8.81 -3.51
C PRO A 359 5.86 -9.94 -4.55
N PHE A 360 6.74 -10.90 -4.30
CA PHE A 360 7.16 -11.91 -5.26
C PHE A 360 6.42 -13.26 -5.14
N SER A 361 5.35 -13.36 -4.34
CA SER A 361 4.55 -14.61 -4.27
C SER A 361 3.84 -14.97 -5.55
N ARG A 362 3.68 -14.00 -6.44
CA ARG A 362 2.99 -14.17 -7.72
C ARG A 362 3.94 -14.70 -8.81
N LEU A 363 5.24 -14.77 -8.53
CA LEU A 363 6.25 -15.29 -9.46
C LEU A 363 6.20 -16.82 -9.55
N ASP A 364 6.46 -17.34 -10.75
CA ASP A 364 6.69 -18.76 -10.94
C ASP A 364 8.12 -19.17 -10.53
N ALA A 365 8.40 -20.48 -10.57
CA ALA A 365 9.70 -21.00 -10.15
C ALA A 365 10.87 -20.53 -11.04
N ASN A 366 10.64 -20.27 -12.33
CA ASN A 366 11.70 -19.82 -13.24
C ASN A 366 12.04 -18.34 -12.99
N ALA A 367 11.03 -17.50 -12.77
CA ALA A 367 11.21 -16.09 -12.41
C ALA A 367 11.90 -15.95 -11.04
N ILE A 368 11.54 -16.80 -10.07
CA ILE A 368 12.24 -16.86 -8.77
C ILE A 368 13.71 -17.30 -8.94
N ASP A 369 13.99 -18.32 -9.76
CA ASP A 369 15.36 -18.74 -10.06
C ASP A 369 16.16 -17.61 -10.73
N ALA A 370 15.56 -16.92 -11.70
CA ALA A 370 16.16 -15.76 -12.34
C ALA A 370 16.46 -14.64 -11.35
N PHE A 371 15.52 -14.32 -10.44
CA PHE A 371 15.72 -13.35 -9.36
C PHE A 371 16.94 -13.70 -8.52
N PHE A 372 17.10 -14.97 -8.12
CA PHE A 372 18.27 -15.38 -7.34
C PHE A 372 19.59 -15.30 -8.09
N ARG A 373 19.57 -15.47 -9.41
CA ARG A 373 20.77 -15.34 -10.26
C ARG A 373 21.15 -13.89 -10.53
N ASN A 374 20.17 -12.97 -10.55
CA ASN A 374 20.41 -11.56 -10.79
C ASN A 374 19.35 -10.66 -10.10
N SER A 375 19.45 -10.48 -8.79
CA SER A 375 18.43 -9.77 -8.00
C SER A 375 18.28 -8.27 -8.33
N GLY A 376 19.16 -7.71 -9.16
CA GLY A 376 19.23 -6.28 -9.44
C GLY A 376 18.55 -5.81 -10.72
N ASP A 377 18.27 -6.67 -11.69
CA ASP A 377 17.75 -6.24 -13.02
C ASP A 377 16.86 -7.30 -13.70
N VAL A 378 16.22 -8.17 -12.90
CA VAL A 378 15.32 -9.21 -13.42
C VAL A 378 13.97 -8.60 -13.76
N LEU A 379 13.64 -8.71 -15.03
CA LEU A 379 12.30 -8.53 -15.55
C LEU A 379 11.52 -9.82 -15.32
N ILE A 380 10.36 -9.70 -14.68
CA ILE A 380 9.49 -10.82 -14.30
C ILE A 380 8.95 -11.54 -15.55
N ASP A 381 8.74 -10.78 -16.62
CA ASP A 381 8.39 -11.27 -17.95
C ASP A 381 9.23 -10.52 -18.99
N PRO A 382 10.40 -11.06 -19.39
CA PRO A 382 11.22 -10.44 -20.41
C PRO A 382 10.70 -10.68 -21.84
N GLU A 383 9.60 -11.41 -22.03
CA GLU A 383 9.02 -11.75 -23.34
C GLU A 383 7.86 -10.81 -23.74
N GLU A 384 7.72 -10.53 -25.04
CA GLU A 384 6.65 -9.71 -25.65
C GLU A 384 5.39 -10.56 -25.95
N VAL A 385 4.79 -11.16 -24.92
CA VAL A 385 3.69 -12.15 -25.09
C VAL A 385 2.28 -11.57 -24.97
N ALA A 386 2.10 -10.30 -24.57
CA ALA A 386 0.80 -9.67 -24.33
C ALA A 386 0.55 -8.36 -25.10
N ASP A 387 1.28 -8.12 -26.19
CA ASP A 387 1.32 -6.85 -26.94
C ASP A 387 0.02 -6.42 -27.65
N THR A 388 -0.98 -7.29 -27.70
CA THR A 388 -2.24 -7.03 -28.41
C THR A 388 -3.44 -7.47 -27.60
N ARG A 389 -4.61 -6.89 -27.88
CA ARG A 389 -5.88 -7.36 -27.30
C ARG A 389 -6.18 -8.84 -27.59
N ALA A 390 -5.66 -9.39 -28.69
CA ALA A 390 -5.88 -10.79 -29.06
C ALA A 390 -5.01 -11.75 -28.23
N THR A 391 -3.87 -11.27 -27.74
CA THR A 391 -2.93 -11.99 -26.87
C THR A 391 -3.05 -11.57 -25.41
N ALA A 392 -4.09 -10.80 -25.07
CA ALA A 392 -4.27 -10.25 -23.73
C ALA A 392 -4.33 -11.36 -22.67
N VAL A 393 -3.61 -11.14 -21.58
CA VAL A 393 -3.59 -12.05 -20.44
C VAL A 393 -4.94 -11.96 -19.71
N LEU A 394 -5.66 -13.07 -19.64
CA LEU A 394 -6.88 -13.15 -18.83
C LEU A 394 -6.53 -13.07 -17.35
N MET A 395 -6.89 -11.98 -16.68
CA MET A 395 -6.69 -11.87 -15.24
C MET A 395 -7.75 -12.66 -14.50
N ASN A 396 -7.30 -13.54 -13.62
CA ASN A 396 -8.17 -14.29 -12.72
C ASN A 396 -8.54 -13.42 -11.51
N GLY A 397 -9.72 -13.67 -10.94
CA GLY A 397 -10.14 -13.00 -9.72
C GLY A 397 -9.22 -13.34 -8.55
N ALA A 398 -8.77 -12.33 -7.83
CA ALA A 398 -7.95 -12.47 -6.63
C ALA A 398 -8.70 -13.28 -5.57
N ALA A 399 -7.99 -14.19 -4.90
CA ALA A 399 -8.57 -15.06 -3.88
C ALA A 399 -9.22 -14.24 -2.76
N GLY A 400 -10.42 -14.64 -2.33
CA GLY A 400 -11.16 -13.96 -1.27
C GLY A 400 -12.03 -12.78 -1.71
N TYR A 401 -11.85 -12.24 -2.92
CA TYR A 401 -12.56 -11.06 -3.42
C TYR A 401 -13.83 -11.38 -4.21
N SER A 402 -14.25 -12.65 -4.31
CA SER A 402 -15.46 -13.05 -5.03
C SER A 402 -15.55 -12.52 -6.48
N GLY A 403 -14.40 -12.35 -7.15
CA GLY A 403 -14.32 -11.80 -8.51
C GLY A 403 -14.42 -10.27 -8.63
N MET A 404 -14.38 -9.53 -7.52
CA MET A 404 -14.39 -8.06 -7.51
C MET A 404 -13.00 -7.43 -7.73
N ARG A 405 -11.95 -8.24 -7.68
CA ARG A 405 -10.57 -7.76 -7.78
C ARG A 405 -9.74 -8.71 -8.62
N PHE A 406 -8.88 -8.14 -9.44
CA PHE A 406 -8.01 -8.81 -10.39
C PHE A 406 -6.63 -8.21 -10.25
N GLU A 407 -5.60 -9.05 -10.30
CA GLU A 407 -4.21 -8.63 -10.09
C GLU A 407 -3.28 -9.42 -11.02
N ALA A 408 -2.24 -8.76 -11.50
CA ALA A 408 -1.13 -9.39 -12.21
C ALA A 408 0.18 -8.66 -11.92
N VAL A 409 1.28 -9.35 -12.19
CA VAL A 409 2.65 -8.80 -12.14
C VAL A 409 3.30 -9.11 -13.46
N SER A 410 4.00 -8.13 -14.02
CA SER A 410 4.77 -8.29 -15.25
C SER A 410 5.85 -7.22 -15.32
N SER A 411 6.45 -7.05 -16.50
CA SER A 411 7.42 -6.02 -16.80
C SER A 411 7.20 -5.43 -18.17
N LEU A 412 7.63 -4.19 -18.34
CA LEU A 412 7.90 -3.63 -19.66
C LEU A 412 9.40 -3.80 -19.95
N ALA A 413 9.75 -4.54 -20.99
CA ALA A 413 11.12 -4.87 -21.35
C ALA A 413 11.84 -3.74 -22.11
N LYS A 414 11.09 -2.83 -22.73
CA LYS A 414 11.57 -1.68 -23.50
C LYS A 414 10.52 -0.57 -23.60
N SER A 415 10.88 0.60 -24.11
CA SER A 415 10.00 1.78 -24.18
C SER A 415 8.77 1.60 -25.07
N GLU A 416 8.84 0.74 -26.08
CA GLU A 416 7.74 0.44 -26.99
C GLU A 416 6.86 -0.71 -26.50
N ASP A 417 7.25 -1.37 -25.43
CA ASP A 417 6.53 -2.52 -24.88
C ASP A 417 5.16 -2.11 -24.35
N VAL A 418 4.20 -3.02 -24.52
CA VAL A 418 2.81 -2.84 -24.14
C VAL A 418 2.27 -4.18 -23.67
N ASP A 419 1.57 -4.19 -22.55
CA ASP A 419 0.86 -5.38 -22.10
C ASP A 419 -0.65 -5.15 -22.08
N PHE A 420 -1.39 -6.11 -22.61
CA PHE A 420 -2.84 -6.14 -22.49
C PHE A 420 -3.30 -7.19 -21.49
N TYR A 421 -4.22 -6.78 -20.63
CA TYR A 421 -4.91 -7.65 -19.70
C TYR A 421 -6.41 -7.61 -19.96
N GLN A 422 -7.07 -8.76 -19.86
CA GLN A 422 -8.51 -8.88 -19.99
C GLN A 422 -9.16 -9.11 -18.63
N VAL A 423 -10.20 -8.33 -18.32
CA VAL A 423 -11.07 -8.52 -17.15
C VAL A 423 -12.53 -8.54 -17.55
N VAL A 424 -13.33 -9.30 -16.82
CA VAL A 424 -14.79 -9.34 -17.00
C VAL A 424 -15.43 -8.69 -15.79
N ALA A 425 -16.25 -7.66 -16.03
CA ALA A 425 -16.94 -6.95 -14.97
C ALA A 425 -17.89 -7.91 -14.20
N PRO A 426 -17.82 -7.96 -12.87
CA PRO A 426 -18.70 -8.78 -12.05
C PRO A 426 -20.16 -8.28 -12.12
N ALA A 427 -21.07 -9.10 -11.57
CA ALA A 427 -22.51 -8.78 -11.56
C ALA A 427 -22.87 -7.60 -10.66
N SER A 428 -22.00 -7.23 -9.72
CA SER A 428 -22.14 -6.06 -8.84
C SER A 428 -20.81 -5.30 -8.80
N GLY A 429 -20.83 -4.04 -8.34
CA GLY A 429 -19.70 -3.12 -8.48
C GLY A 429 -19.71 -2.41 -9.82
N SER A 430 -20.24 -1.19 -9.85
CA SER A 430 -20.36 -0.38 -11.07
C SER A 430 -19.15 0.51 -11.32
N VAL A 431 -18.21 0.60 -10.38
CA VAL A 431 -17.03 1.46 -10.49
C VAL A 431 -15.80 0.60 -10.72
N LEU A 432 -15.20 0.69 -11.91
CA LEU A 432 -13.90 0.07 -12.19
C LEU A 432 -12.78 1.05 -11.87
N THR A 433 -11.95 0.72 -10.88
CA THR A 433 -10.67 1.39 -10.61
C THR A 433 -9.54 0.50 -11.09
N ALA A 434 -8.81 0.93 -12.11
CA ALA A 434 -7.63 0.25 -12.62
C ALA A 434 -6.39 1.02 -12.20
N ALA A 435 -5.40 0.31 -11.67
CA ALA A 435 -4.15 0.91 -11.20
C ALA A 435 -2.95 0.09 -11.67
N VAL A 436 -1.87 0.79 -11.99
CA VAL A 436 -0.56 0.20 -12.26
C VAL A 436 0.50 0.96 -11.46
N TRP A 437 1.42 0.24 -10.81
CA TRP A 437 2.50 0.84 -10.04
C TRP A 437 3.76 -0.01 -10.09
N THR A 438 4.91 0.61 -9.80
CA THR A 438 6.20 -0.08 -9.77
C THR A 438 6.68 -0.40 -8.35
N PRO A 439 7.24 -1.60 -8.09
CA PRO A 439 7.90 -1.92 -6.82
C PRO A 439 9.32 -1.38 -6.68
N ASP A 440 9.99 -1.07 -7.79
CA ASP A 440 11.45 -1.18 -7.81
C ASP A 440 12.17 0.17 -7.76
N ARG A 441 11.70 1.17 -8.53
CA ARG A 441 12.55 2.33 -8.88
C ARG A 441 11.77 3.60 -9.18
N THR A 442 12.33 4.72 -8.74
CA THR A 442 11.96 6.06 -9.21
C THR A 442 12.35 6.24 -10.69
N GLY A 443 11.44 6.75 -11.52
CA GLY A 443 11.69 7.10 -12.92
C GLY A 443 11.21 6.08 -13.96
N PHE A 444 10.87 4.86 -13.54
CA PHE A 444 9.97 4.00 -14.31
C PHE A 444 8.53 4.45 -14.02
N SER A 445 7.73 4.68 -15.06
CA SER A 445 6.39 5.26 -14.92
C SER A 445 5.40 4.53 -15.81
N PRO A 446 4.91 3.34 -15.38
CA PRO A 446 3.89 2.64 -16.13
C PRO A 446 2.58 3.44 -16.10
N ARG A 447 1.82 3.40 -17.20
CA ARG A 447 0.48 3.98 -17.30
C ARG A 447 -0.54 2.91 -17.66
N VAL A 448 -1.77 3.07 -17.19
CA VAL A 448 -2.88 2.18 -17.54
C VAL A 448 -3.96 2.94 -18.31
N THR A 449 -4.47 2.34 -19.39
CA THR A 449 -5.61 2.83 -20.17
C THR A 449 -6.66 1.73 -20.29
N VAL A 450 -7.95 2.08 -20.14
CA VAL A 450 -9.07 1.13 -20.25
C VAL A 450 -9.66 1.16 -21.64
N PHE A 451 -9.88 -0.01 -22.23
CA PHE A 451 -10.55 -0.21 -23.51
C PHE A 451 -11.77 -1.13 -23.34
N ASP A 452 -12.79 -0.92 -24.17
CA ASP A 452 -13.94 -1.81 -24.26
C ASP A 452 -13.63 -3.05 -25.12
N ALA A 453 -14.59 -3.98 -25.21
CA ALA A 453 -14.46 -5.18 -26.03
C ALA A 453 -14.21 -4.90 -27.53
N ASN A 454 -14.66 -3.75 -28.04
CA ASN A 454 -14.46 -3.35 -29.44
C ASN A 454 -13.06 -2.77 -29.68
N GLY A 455 -12.35 -2.39 -28.62
CA GLY A 455 -11.03 -1.77 -28.66
C GLY A 455 -11.08 -0.25 -28.71
N SER A 456 -12.20 0.33 -28.34
CA SER A 456 -12.32 1.77 -28.15
C SER A 456 -11.84 2.13 -26.76
N ALA A 457 -10.99 3.15 -26.65
CA ALA A 457 -10.59 3.68 -25.35
C ALA A 457 -11.85 4.20 -24.62
N VAL A 458 -12.07 3.72 -23.40
CA VAL A 458 -13.19 4.15 -22.57
C VAL A 458 -12.74 5.40 -21.81
N PRO A 459 -13.51 6.51 -21.85
CA PRO A 459 -13.20 7.69 -21.05
C PRO A 459 -13.22 7.37 -19.56
N ALA A 460 -12.04 7.17 -18.98
CA ALA A 460 -11.83 6.98 -17.56
C ALA A 460 -11.19 8.24 -16.94
N ARG A 461 -11.65 8.61 -15.75
CA ARG A 461 -11.06 9.73 -14.99
C ARG A 461 -9.68 9.31 -14.50
N VAL A 462 -8.66 10.10 -14.80
CA VAL A 462 -7.32 9.90 -14.22
C VAL A 462 -7.35 10.41 -12.78
N LEU A 463 -7.10 9.51 -11.83
CA LEU A 463 -6.99 9.84 -10.41
C LEU A 463 -5.53 10.14 -10.03
N ALA A 464 -4.57 9.40 -10.59
CA ALA A 464 -3.14 9.66 -10.44
C ALA A 464 -2.40 9.24 -11.72
N ASN A 465 -1.33 9.95 -12.08
CA ASN A 465 -0.42 9.57 -13.17
C ASN A 465 0.95 10.23 -12.96
N GLY A 466 1.79 9.62 -12.15
CA GLY A 466 3.13 10.11 -11.81
C GLY A 466 3.74 9.37 -10.62
N ASP A 467 5.01 9.64 -10.34
CA ASP A 467 5.78 9.04 -9.23
C ASP A 467 5.67 7.50 -9.16
N GLY A 468 5.69 6.85 -10.32
CA GLY A 468 5.68 5.39 -10.45
C GLY A 468 4.29 4.75 -10.35
N THR A 469 3.21 5.54 -10.26
CA THR A 469 1.82 5.04 -10.18
C THR A 469 0.93 5.71 -11.23
N SER A 470 -0.01 4.95 -11.77
CA SER A 470 -1.07 5.43 -12.64
C SER A 470 -2.39 4.75 -12.28
N THR A 471 -3.40 5.55 -11.94
CA THR A 471 -4.71 5.08 -11.48
C THR A 471 -5.81 5.79 -12.26
N VAL A 472 -6.72 5.02 -12.85
CA VAL A 472 -7.87 5.50 -13.62
C VAL A 472 -9.16 4.89 -13.10
N GLN A 473 -10.26 5.63 -13.21
CA GLN A 473 -11.58 5.23 -12.72
C GLN A 473 -12.66 5.38 -13.78
N LEU A 474 -13.47 4.34 -13.94
CA LEU A 474 -14.67 4.30 -14.76
C LEU A 474 -15.90 4.12 -13.85
N ASP A 475 -16.72 5.17 -13.72
CA ASP A 475 -17.85 5.22 -12.77
C ASP A 475 -19.04 4.31 -13.15
N ASN A 476 -19.16 3.93 -14.42
CA ASN A 476 -20.31 3.19 -14.96
C ASN A 476 -19.86 1.96 -15.75
N ALA A 477 -19.07 1.09 -15.12
CA ALA A 477 -18.73 -0.21 -15.66
C ALA A 477 -20.02 -1.07 -15.83
N VAL A 478 -20.16 -1.69 -16.99
CA VAL A 478 -21.34 -2.49 -17.35
C VAL A 478 -21.16 -3.91 -16.83
N PRO A 479 -22.06 -4.44 -15.98
CA PRO A 479 -21.96 -5.80 -15.46
C PRO A 479 -21.86 -6.85 -16.57
N GLY A 480 -20.92 -7.78 -16.44
CA GLY A 480 -20.63 -8.83 -17.43
C GLY A 480 -19.88 -8.37 -18.69
N ALA A 481 -19.62 -7.07 -18.85
CA ALA A 481 -18.83 -6.58 -19.98
C ALA A 481 -17.34 -6.91 -19.82
N THR A 482 -16.69 -7.20 -20.94
CA THR A 482 -15.23 -7.37 -21.01
C THR A 482 -14.57 -6.00 -21.17
N TYR A 483 -13.59 -5.74 -20.32
CA TYR A 483 -12.69 -4.59 -20.42
C TYR A 483 -11.26 -5.08 -20.63
N TYR A 484 -10.49 -4.30 -21.38
CA TYR A 484 -9.05 -4.52 -21.57
C TYR A 484 -8.27 -3.39 -20.88
N LEU A 485 -7.31 -3.75 -20.06
CA LEU A 485 -6.34 -2.81 -19.50
C LEU A 485 -5.09 -2.87 -20.37
N ARG A 486 -4.69 -1.74 -20.93
CA ARG A 486 -3.41 -1.59 -21.62
C ARG A 486 -2.43 -0.94 -20.66
N VAL A 487 -1.35 -1.63 -20.35
CA VAL A 487 -0.21 -1.09 -19.61
C VAL A 487 0.88 -0.74 -20.60
N ASP A 488 1.38 0.48 -20.53
CA ASP A 488 2.50 0.91 -21.36
C ASP A 488 3.29 2.04 -20.67
N LEU A 489 4.45 2.40 -21.21
CA LEU A 489 5.32 3.37 -20.56
C LEU A 489 4.83 4.82 -20.75
N ALA A 490 4.72 5.58 -19.66
CA ALA A 490 4.43 7.01 -19.71
C ALA A 490 5.52 7.75 -20.50
N ALA A 491 5.12 8.73 -21.33
CA ALA A 491 6.09 9.54 -22.07
C ALA A 491 6.99 10.42 -21.16
N SER A 492 6.67 10.49 -19.86
CA SER A 492 7.46 11.14 -18.81
C SER A 492 8.48 10.21 -18.15
N ALA A 493 8.46 8.91 -18.45
CA ALA A 493 9.39 7.95 -17.87
C ALA A 493 10.82 8.26 -18.29
N THR A 494 11.76 8.14 -17.34
CA THR A 494 13.20 8.30 -17.57
C THR A 494 13.91 6.94 -17.65
N GLN A 495 13.23 5.86 -17.26
CA GLN A 495 13.65 4.48 -17.46
C GLN A 495 12.76 3.83 -18.51
N ASP A 496 13.36 3.09 -19.43
CA ASP A 496 12.72 2.43 -20.57
C ASP A 496 12.23 1.01 -20.26
N LYS A 497 12.63 0.43 -19.11
CA LYS A 497 12.22 -0.90 -18.67
C LYS A 497 12.01 -0.97 -17.15
N GLY A 498 11.19 -1.92 -16.71
CA GLY A 498 10.96 -2.17 -15.28
C GLY A 498 9.77 -3.09 -15.00
N ASN A 499 9.71 -3.61 -13.77
CA ASN A 499 8.56 -4.40 -13.33
C ASN A 499 7.42 -3.49 -12.86
N TYR A 500 6.20 -4.00 -13.00
CA TYR A 500 5.02 -3.36 -12.46
C TYR A 500 4.01 -4.39 -11.93
N PHE A 501 3.16 -3.89 -11.04
CA PHE A 501 1.91 -4.54 -10.67
C PHE A 501 0.77 -3.83 -11.38
N VAL A 502 -0.23 -4.60 -11.81
CA VAL A 502 -1.48 -4.07 -12.34
C VAL A 502 -2.65 -4.68 -11.57
N SER A 503 -3.66 -3.86 -11.30
CA SER A 503 -4.90 -4.31 -10.70
C SER A 503 -6.12 -3.69 -11.36
N ALA A 504 -7.23 -4.42 -11.30
CA ALA A 504 -8.57 -3.89 -11.54
C ALA A 504 -9.46 -4.26 -10.36
N HIS A 505 -10.13 -3.27 -9.80
CA HIS A 505 -11.10 -3.44 -8.73
C HIS A 505 -12.47 -2.90 -9.16
N PHE A 506 -13.52 -3.69 -8.92
CA PHE A 506 -14.91 -3.31 -9.14
C PHE A 506 -15.56 -3.01 -7.79
N GLY A 507 -15.69 -1.72 -7.49
CA GLY A 507 -16.26 -1.21 -6.26
C GLY A 507 -17.66 -0.58 -6.47
N GLY A 508 -18.29 -0.22 -5.35
CA GLY A 508 -19.58 0.51 -5.34
C GLY A 508 -19.45 2.02 -5.17
N LYS A 509 -18.25 2.55 -4.89
CA LYS A 509 -18.00 3.96 -4.61
C LYS A 509 -16.96 4.54 -5.57
N SER A 510 -17.27 5.70 -6.11
CA SER A 510 -16.36 6.48 -6.95
C SER A 510 -15.53 7.45 -6.12
N ALA A 511 -14.23 7.51 -6.38
CA ALA A 511 -13.41 8.64 -5.97
C ALA A 511 -13.88 9.90 -6.70
N VAL A 512 -14.04 11.01 -5.97
CA VAL A 512 -14.51 12.29 -6.50
C VAL A 512 -13.36 13.28 -6.53
N MET A 513 -13.12 13.90 -7.69
CA MET A 513 -12.13 14.96 -7.86
C MET A 513 -12.83 16.30 -7.95
N LYS A 514 -12.41 17.25 -7.11
CA LYS A 514 -12.85 18.64 -7.19
C LYS A 514 -12.14 19.32 -8.38
N SER A 515 -12.92 20.03 -9.19
CA SER A 515 -12.34 20.91 -10.21
C SER A 515 -11.79 22.18 -9.55
N PHE A 516 -10.53 22.48 -9.79
CA PHE A 516 -9.90 23.72 -9.32
C PHE A 516 -9.92 24.77 -10.41
N ALA A 517 -9.28 24.52 -11.56
CA ALA A 517 -9.13 25.53 -12.60
C ALA A 517 -9.17 24.90 -13.99
N SER A 518 -9.48 25.70 -15.01
CA SER A 518 -9.29 25.33 -16.40
C SER A 518 -8.99 26.57 -17.24
N GLY A 519 -8.40 26.36 -18.41
CA GLY A 519 -8.07 27.43 -19.34
C GLY A 519 -7.50 26.92 -20.65
N ALA A 520 -6.98 27.84 -21.46
CA ALA A 520 -6.23 27.52 -22.66
C ALA A 520 -5.02 28.44 -22.79
N LEU A 521 -3.92 27.88 -23.25
CA LEU A 521 -2.65 28.58 -23.45
C LEU A 521 -2.22 28.45 -24.91
N SER A 522 -1.53 29.46 -25.42
CA SER A 522 -1.09 29.55 -26.81
C SER A 522 0.28 30.22 -26.90
N GLU A 523 0.77 30.40 -28.12
CA GLU A 523 2.01 31.16 -28.36
C GLU A 523 1.94 32.61 -27.85
N THR A 524 0.74 33.20 -27.83
CA THR A 524 0.48 34.59 -27.40
C THR A 524 0.03 34.67 -25.93
N ILE A 525 -0.69 33.67 -25.42
CA ILE A 525 -1.10 33.56 -24.03
C ILE A 525 -0.33 32.41 -23.40
N ARG A 526 0.90 32.68 -22.96
CA ARG A 526 1.83 31.63 -22.52
C ARG A 526 1.65 31.18 -21.08
N THR A 527 1.02 32.01 -20.25
CA THR A 527 0.85 31.75 -18.83
C THR A 527 -0.53 32.19 -18.35
N ASN A 528 -1.02 31.50 -17.31
CA ASN A 528 -2.17 31.91 -16.52
C ASN A 528 -1.81 31.75 -15.04
N SER A 529 -2.02 32.79 -14.25
CA SER A 529 -1.66 32.82 -12.83
C SER A 529 -2.89 33.08 -11.97
N SER A 530 -2.97 32.36 -10.85
CA SER A 530 -4.01 32.49 -9.85
C SER A 530 -3.43 32.48 -8.44
N ARG A 531 -4.24 32.84 -7.46
CA ARG A 531 -3.87 32.76 -6.04
C ARG A 531 -4.63 31.65 -5.36
N LEU A 532 -3.93 30.83 -4.60
CA LEU A 532 -4.49 29.83 -3.70
C LEU A 532 -4.28 30.28 -2.26
N TYR A 533 -5.37 30.46 -1.53
CA TYR A 533 -5.36 30.74 -0.09
C TYR A 533 -5.74 29.47 0.66
N VAL A 534 -4.84 29.04 1.52
CA VAL A 534 -5.02 27.90 2.40
C VAL A 534 -5.26 28.46 3.80
N GLY A 535 -6.45 28.23 4.35
CA GLY A 535 -6.81 28.66 5.71
C GLY A 535 -6.35 27.68 6.79
N GLU A 536 -6.21 26.41 6.43
CA GLU A 536 -5.90 25.30 7.33
C GLU A 536 -4.89 24.36 6.69
N ALA A 537 -3.99 23.77 7.48
CA ALA A 537 -3.04 22.79 6.98
C ALA A 537 -3.78 21.61 6.34
N SER A 538 -3.60 21.39 5.04
CA SER A 538 -4.36 20.38 4.28
C SER A 538 -3.48 19.69 3.25
N LEU A 539 -3.73 18.40 3.02
CA LEU A 539 -3.04 17.63 1.99
C LEU A 539 -3.78 17.81 0.66
N PHE A 540 -3.09 18.36 -0.33
CA PHE A 540 -3.62 18.57 -1.67
C PHE A 540 -3.02 17.59 -2.66
N HIS A 541 -3.89 16.97 -3.44
CA HIS A 541 -3.52 16.25 -4.66
C HIS A 541 -3.97 17.02 -5.88
N PHE A 542 -3.12 17.08 -6.91
CA PHE A 542 -3.42 17.78 -8.15
C PHE A 542 -3.13 16.89 -9.36
N VAL A 543 -4.15 16.72 -10.20
CA VAL A 543 -4.06 16.17 -11.55
C VAL A 543 -4.17 17.33 -12.53
N LEU A 544 -3.10 17.57 -13.27
CA LEU A 544 -3.06 18.49 -14.40
C LEU A 544 -3.35 17.70 -15.68
N THR A 545 -4.40 18.08 -16.41
CA THR A 545 -4.72 17.52 -17.73
C THR A 545 -4.47 18.56 -18.80
N ALA A 546 -3.71 18.21 -19.83
CA ALA A 546 -3.53 19.01 -21.03
C ALA A 546 -4.36 18.42 -22.16
N GLY A 547 -5.18 19.24 -22.81
CA GLY A 547 -5.93 18.86 -23.99
C GLY A 547 -5.02 18.57 -25.18
N ALA A 548 -5.58 17.98 -26.24
CA ALA A 548 -4.86 17.73 -27.47
C ALA A 548 -4.53 19.05 -28.19
N GLY A 549 -3.26 19.42 -28.19
CA GLY A 549 -2.64 20.45 -29.03
C GLY A 549 -1.51 19.89 -29.88
N SER A 550 -0.60 20.75 -30.34
CA SER A 550 0.48 20.32 -31.24
C SER A 550 1.46 19.32 -30.61
N PRO A 551 2.03 18.40 -31.42
CA PRO A 551 3.03 17.45 -30.94
C PRO A 551 4.22 18.16 -30.28
N GLY A 552 4.62 17.69 -29.10
CA GLY A 552 5.74 18.26 -28.34
C GLY A 552 5.38 19.43 -27.41
N SER A 553 4.16 19.98 -27.51
CA SER A 553 3.65 20.95 -26.54
C SER A 553 3.29 20.28 -25.21
N ALA A 554 3.46 21.00 -24.11
CA ALA A 554 3.07 20.55 -22.76
C ALA A 554 2.54 21.73 -21.94
N VAL A 555 1.92 21.44 -20.80
CA VAL A 555 1.51 22.42 -19.80
C VAL A 555 2.18 22.09 -18.48
N ARG A 556 2.81 23.09 -17.85
CA ARG A 556 3.40 22.99 -16.51
C ARG A 556 2.55 23.78 -15.52
N MET A 557 2.27 23.18 -14.36
CA MET A 557 1.69 23.86 -13.21
C MET A 557 2.74 23.93 -12.11
N THR A 558 2.97 25.14 -11.58
CA THR A 558 3.89 25.39 -10.45
C THR A 558 3.14 26.12 -9.34
N ILE A 559 3.26 25.65 -8.10
CA ILE A 559 2.76 26.31 -6.89
C ILE A 559 3.96 26.84 -6.10
N VAL A 560 3.94 28.15 -5.81
CA VAL A 560 5.02 28.85 -5.12
C VAL A 560 4.48 29.49 -3.84
N ASN A 561 5.16 29.28 -2.72
CA ASN A 561 4.78 29.90 -1.45
C ASN A 561 5.14 31.40 -1.40
N ALA A 562 4.73 32.08 -0.32
CA ALA A 562 5.00 33.52 -0.15
C ALA A 562 6.51 33.90 -0.15
N ASN A 563 7.40 32.94 0.14
CA ASN A 563 8.85 33.13 0.14
C ASN A 563 9.49 32.90 -1.24
N GLY A 564 8.70 32.62 -2.28
CA GLY A 564 9.21 32.35 -3.62
C GLY A 564 9.72 30.92 -3.83
N VAL A 565 9.50 30.01 -2.89
CA VAL A 565 9.91 28.59 -3.00
C VAL A 565 8.82 27.79 -3.71
N SER A 566 9.19 27.06 -4.75
CA SER A 566 8.30 26.09 -5.42
C SER A 566 8.03 24.92 -4.48
N VAL A 567 6.76 24.72 -4.15
CA VAL A 567 6.30 23.63 -3.27
C VAL A 567 5.60 22.51 -4.05
N TYR A 568 5.21 22.77 -5.30
CA TYR A 568 4.64 21.77 -6.20
C TYR A 568 4.94 22.14 -7.66
N ASP A 569 5.31 21.15 -8.47
CA ASP A 569 5.59 21.35 -9.89
C ASP A 569 5.24 20.08 -10.67
N VAL A 570 4.39 20.19 -11.69
CA VAL A 570 3.95 19.06 -12.52
C VAL A 570 3.82 19.47 -13.99
N VAL A 571 4.14 18.55 -14.91
CA VAL A 571 4.05 18.77 -16.36
C VAL A 571 3.18 17.70 -17.01
N ALA A 572 2.18 18.13 -17.77
CA ALA A 572 1.35 17.27 -18.59
C ALA A 572 1.61 17.55 -20.08
N LYS A 573 2.02 16.53 -20.84
CA LYS A 573 2.18 16.65 -22.30
C LYS A 573 0.81 16.77 -22.98
N SER A 574 0.79 17.37 -24.17
CA SER A 574 -0.41 17.48 -25.02
C SER A 574 -1.18 16.15 -25.10
N GLY A 575 -2.48 16.20 -24.78
CA GLY A 575 -3.38 15.04 -24.77
C GLY A 575 -3.22 14.09 -23.57
N GLN A 576 -2.46 14.46 -22.55
CA GLN A 576 -2.18 13.62 -21.37
C GLN A 576 -2.59 14.29 -20.07
N SER A 577 -2.68 13.49 -19.01
CA SER A 577 -2.78 13.97 -17.62
C SER A 577 -1.53 13.59 -16.86
N ALA A 578 -1.14 14.38 -15.86
CA ALA A 578 -0.03 14.11 -14.98
C ALA A 578 -0.33 14.56 -13.56
N SER A 579 0.23 13.87 -12.58
CA SER A 579 0.20 14.25 -11.16
C SER A 579 1.58 14.01 -10.54
N ARG A 580 1.75 14.46 -9.30
CA ARG A 580 2.86 14.10 -8.43
C ARG A 580 2.34 13.76 -7.04
N SER A 581 3.26 13.34 -6.18
CA SER A 581 3.05 13.14 -4.75
C SER A 581 2.35 14.36 -4.18
N SER A 582 1.33 14.10 -3.38
CA SER A 582 0.53 15.16 -2.79
C SER A 582 1.33 16.06 -1.87
N VAL A 583 0.88 17.30 -1.77
CA VAL A 583 1.59 18.37 -1.08
C VAL A 583 0.78 18.84 0.12
N LEU A 584 1.39 18.78 1.30
CA LEU A 584 0.84 19.42 2.48
C LEU A 584 1.06 20.93 2.38
N LEU A 585 -0.03 21.68 2.24
CA LEU A 585 0.00 23.14 2.25
C LEU A 585 -0.44 23.63 3.62
N VAL A 586 0.42 24.40 4.28
CA VAL A 586 0.13 25.08 5.55
C VAL A 586 -0.65 26.38 5.31
N PRO A 587 -1.27 26.97 6.34
CA PRO A 587 -2.00 28.23 6.18
C PRO A 587 -1.14 29.32 5.54
N GLY A 588 -1.63 29.93 4.47
CA GLY A 588 -0.86 30.90 3.70
C GLY A 588 -1.41 31.18 2.31
N MET A 589 -0.78 32.15 1.63
CA MET A 589 -1.06 32.48 0.23
C MET A 589 0.01 31.89 -0.68
N TYR A 590 -0.45 31.25 -1.74
CA TYR A 590 0.35 30.61 -2.76
C TYR A 590 0.05 31.19 -4.14
N HIS A 591 1.07 31.31 -4.97
CA HIS A 591 0.94 31.64 -6.38
C HIS A 591 0.91 30.35 -7.20
N VAL A 592 -0.18 30.14 -7.93
CA VAL A 592 -0.31 29.01 -8.86
C VAL A 592 -0.14 29.54 -10.27
N THR A 593 0.88 29.09 -10.98
CA THR A 593 1.12 29.47 -12.38
C THR A 593 1.01 28.24 -13.27
N VAL A 594 0.23 28.36 -14.34
CA VAL A 594 0.13 27.38 -15.42
C VAL A 594 0.77 27.98 -16.66
N ALA A 595 1.78 27.30 -17.22
CA ALA A 595 2.54 27.76 -18.37
C ALA A 595 2.55 26.71 -19.48
N VAL A 596 2.52 27.14 -20.75
CA VAL A 596 2.69 26.24 -21.90
C VAL A 596 4.17 26.12 -22.27
N GLU A 597 4.62 24.90 -22.48
CA GLU A 597 5.96 24.58 -22.97
C GLU A 597 5.89 24.21 -24.45
N ASN A 598 6.85 24.70 -25.23
CA ASN A 598 6.92 24.51 -26.69
C ASN A 598 5.57 24.74 -27.40
N PRO A 599 4.87 25.87 -27.16
CA PRO A 599 3.62 26.15 -27.86
C PRO A 599 3.92 26.27 -29.37
N SER A 600 3.16 25.54 -30.18
CA SER A 600 3.18 25.69 -31.63
C SER A 600 1.76 25.56 -32.17
N GLY A 601 1.31 26.49 -33.01
CA GLY A 601 0.01 26.39 -33.69
C GLY A 601 -1.20 26.36 -32.73
N THR A 602 -1.84 25.20 -32.59
CA THR A 602 -3.11 25.03 -31.87
C THR A 602 -2.94 25.30 -30.36
N PRO A 603 -3.79 26.14 -29.74
CA PRO A 603 -3.81 26.34 -28.30
C PRO A 603 -3.99 25.02 -27.54
N VAL A 604 -3.28 24.88 -26.42
CA VAL A 604 -3.40 23.72 -25.52
C VAL A 604 -4.36 24.10 -24.41
N SER A 605 -5.53 23.46 -24.35
CA SER A 605 -6.42 23.58 -23.19
C SER A 605 -5.82 22.87 -21.97
N TYR A 606 -6.17 23.29 -20.77
CA TYR A 606 -5.80 22.60 -19.55
C TYR A 606 -6.94 22.59 -18.53
N SER A 607 -6.92 21.59 -17.65
CA SER A 607 -7.72 21.54 -16.44
C SER A 607 -6.90 21.03 -15.26
N ILE A 608 -7.16 21.58 -14.08
CA ILE A 608 -6.60 21.17 -12.81
C ILE A 608 -7.77 20.63 -11.98
N ALA A 609 -7.71 19.35 -11.64
CA ALA A 609 -8.63 18.71 -10.73
C ALA A 609 -7.84 18.03 -9.61
N GLY A 610 -8.50 17.66 -8.52
CA GLY A 610 -7.78 17.07 -7.40
C GLY A 610 -8.65 16.81 -6.19
N GLY A 611 -8.04 16.18 -5.19
CA GLY A 611 -8.65 15.98 -3.90
C GLY A 611 -7.99 16.87 -2.86
N VAL A 612 -8.73 17.21 -1.81
CA VAL A 612 -8.17 17.85 -0.62
C VAL A 612 -8.58 17.02 0.56
N GLN A 613 -7.61 16.37 1.18
CA GLN A 613 -7.83 15.72 2.44
C GLN A 613 -7.39 16.69 3.53
N SER A 614 -8.36 17.21 4.25
CA SER A 614 -8.12 17.85 5.54
C SER A 614 -8.39 16.81 6.61
N ASN A 615 -7.31 16.31 7.19
CA ASN A 615 -7.35 15.82 8.56
C ASN A 615 -6.89 17.02 9.38
N PRO A 616 -7.69 17.56 10.31
CA PRO A 616 -7.33 18.75 11.06
C PRO A 616 -6.18 18.44 12.02
N THR A 617 -4.95 18.41 11.50
CA THR A 617 -3.72 18.30 12.31
C THR A 617 -2.61 19.18 11.82
N GLY A 618 -2.76 20.46 12.15
CA GLY A 618 -1.81 21.20 12.97
C GLY A 618 -2.62 22.10 13.90
N PRO A 619 -2.13 22.47 15.10
CA PRO A 619 -2.90 23.21 16.08
C PRO A 619 -3.31 24.56 15.48
N SER A 620 -4.59 24.91 15.60
CA SER A 620 -4.84 26.28 15.96
C SER A 620 -4.23 26.45 17.35
N THR A 621 -3.00 26.96 17.39
CA THR A 621 -2.63 27.77 18.53
C THR A 621 -3.50 29.00 18.39
N ILE A 622 -4.68 28.98 19.02
CA ILE A 622 -5.26 30.25 19.43
C ILE A 622 -4.30 30.80 20.47
N ASP A 623 -3.28 31.52 20.00
CA ASP A 623 -2.70 32.57 20.81
C ASP A 623 -3.86 33.57 21.06
N PRO A 624 -4.32 33.76 22.30
CA PRO A 624 -5.42 34.67 22.62
C PRO A 624 -5.08 36.14 22.30
N THR A 625 -3.87 36.43 21.81
CA THR A 625 -3.44 37.73 21.30
C THR A 625 -3.29 37.79 19.76
N LEU A 626 -3.30 36.67 19.03
CA LEU A 626 -3.23 36.65 17.57
C LEU A 626 -4.60 36.40 16.96
N LYS A 627 -5.10 37.44 16.30
CA LYS A 627 -6.32 37.38 15.52
C LYS A 627 -6.15 36.49 14.27
N PRO A 628 -7.25 35.95 13.74
CA PRO A 628 -7.30 35.00 12.63
C PRO A 628 -6.60 35.49 11.36
N MET A 629 -5.88 34.60 10.68
CA MET A 629 -5.20 34.93 9.43
C MET A 629 -6.02 34.52 8.20
N TYR A 630 -6.49 35.55 7.47
CA TYR A 630 -7.05 35.58 6.11
C TYR A 630 -8.53 35.23 5.88
N VAL A 631 -9.34 36.28 5.78
CA VAL A 631 -10.54 36.30 4.93
C VAL A 631 -10.08 36.53 3.49
N ALA A 632 -10.54 35.72 2.53
CA ALA A 632 -10.26 35.97 1.12
C ALA A 632 -10.61 37.43 0.77
N PRO A 633 -9.68 38.24 0.21
CA PRO A 633 -10.00 39.61 -0.15
C PRO A 633 -11.17 39.63 -1.15
N PRO A 634 -12.09 40.62 -1.08
CA PRO A 634 -13.18 40.71 -2.04
C PRO A 634 -12.61 40.73 -3.47
N PRO A 635 -13.22 40.02 -4.42
CA PRO A 635 -12.60 39.74 -5.71
C PRO A 635 -12.27 41.05 -6.45
N PRO A 636 -10.99 41.34 -6.75
CA PRO A 636 -10.66 42.35 -7.73
C PRO A 636 -10.92 41.79 -9.13
N ASN A 637 -11.32 42.67 -10.05
CA ASN A 637 -11.96 42.36 -11.32
C ASN A 637 -11.11 41.60 -12.37
N THR A 638 -9.99 40.96 -12.00
CA THR A 638 -9.07 40.36 -12.98
C THR A 638 -8.23 39.15 -12.51
N THR A 639 -8.38 38.61 -11.30
CA THR A 639 -7.60 37.43 -10.85
C THR A 639 -8.49 36.34 -10.27
N THR A 640 -8.42 35.11 -10.79
CA THR A 640 -9.11 33.96 -10.21
C THR A 640 -8.51 33.66 -8.82
N ILE A 641 -9.36 33.71 -7.80
CA ILE A 641 -9.01 33.44 -6.39
C ILE A 641 -9.58 32.09 -5.98
N PHE A 642 -8.71 31.20 -5.48
CA PHE A 642 -9.10 29.96 -4.83
C PHE A 642 -8.88 30.09 -3.33
N ALA A 643 -9.89 29.75 -2.53
CA ALA A 643 -9.80 29.69 -1.07
C ALA A 643 -10.25 28.31 -0.57
N TYR A 644 -9.51 27.76 0.39
CA TYR A 644 -9.84 26.49 1.04
C TYR A 644 -9.70 26.61 2.56
N PRO A 645 -10.71 26.19 3.36
CA PRO A 645 -12.05 25.76 2.94
C PRO A 645 -12.89 26.92 2.33
N PRO A 646 -13.94 26.64 1.52
CA PRO A 646 -14.75 27.67 0.89
C PRO A 646 -15.77 28.29 1.87
N GLY A 647 -15.58 29.55 2.27
CA GLY A 647 -16.52 30.30 3.09
C GLY A 647 -15.84 31.39 3.93
N PRO A 648 -16.60 32.23 4.67
CA PRO A 648 -16.02 32.91 5.81
C PRO A 648 -15.55 31.84 6.80
N ILE A 649 -14.27 31.88 7.19
CA ILE A 649 -13.75 31.08 8.29
C ILE A 649 -14.52 31.53 9.53
N ASN A 650 -15.60 30.81 9.85
CA ASN A 650 -16.40 31.06 11.03
C ASN A 650 -15.76 30.26 12.17
N TYR A 651 -15.33 31.02 13.17
CA TYR A 651 -14.69 30.59 14.42
C TYR A 651 -15.54 29.66 15.25
#